data_AF-A0A7D9DXM0-F1
#
_entry.id   AF-A0A7D9DXM0-F1
#
_cell.length_a   1.000
_cell.length_b   1.000
_cell.length_c   1.000
_cell.angle_alpha   90.00
_cell.angle_beta   90.00
_cell.angle_gamma   90.00
#
_symmetry.space_group_name_H-M   'P 1'
#
loop_
_entity.id
_entity.type
_entity.pdbx_description
1 polymer ?
#
loop_
_entity_poly.entity_id
_entity_poly.type
_entity_poly.pdbx_seq_one_letter_code
_entity_poly.pdbx_strand_id
1 'polypeptide(L)'
;MGLVKKALLIAFLAWVLVRIIMINRILRTLGMGIPVFNHNPGPCKLFHVNGSEDIDVLPNGLAVFSSGLHFHMNPSGVDPAMHHFKGILYTFDLNNPEAKPTPLSYENFDDSEFMPHGIDFYIDPKTQEVSLFVVNHGAGQHSIEIFQFDHANMVLKHRKTVVDEKISSPNDVVAVGPDSFYTTNDRYFHNTLLGLVEGFYPLKLSNVVFSDGSHAKSVAEHFQMANGINIDASEKYVFVVSGLAGEVVIFERTDKNDLIEQQRIKTGVGLDNIDVDENGDLWLGVSNFAYLDYSANFTKPCPGAVLQVKLSKVEGSKVPFKVDDIREVFANSGTGEFKREEVYQALLNLDPSKAHGPDGFPSRILKECALQLAPSLHYLFSKSLRLSQVPTEWKLANIIPLLKKGNKDHVENYRPISLLCIISKTLERCVLNHLSHRIQSNIHSAQYGFVNGRSSTAQLLSILNTIGKNLDQGLQTDVVFMDICKAFDSVDHSILLQKLHDFGFSGSLLLWFQNYLSGRFQRVTVHGATSTSLPITSGVPQGSLLGPFLFSVYINDLPNNISTSTGVGLFADDTKLYRCVQNPCDALVLQDDIQGLLCWSIENRLRFNQSKCKVLSITRKKSPLIYPYKLDNDQLLVSNAQVDLGITISPKLLWNDQVNK
;
A
#
# COMPACT_ATOMS: atom_id res chain seq x y z
N MET A 1 16.13 59.85 -1.25
CA MET A 1 16.54 58.80 -0.30
C MET A 1 17.98 58.40 -0.61
N GLY A 2 18.94 58.71 0.27
CA GLY A 2 20.38 58.59 -0.01
C GLY A 2 20.86 57.15 -0.27
N LEU A 3 22.01 56.99 -0.96
CA LEU A 3 22.60 55.71 -1.36
C LEU A 3 22.65 54.67 -0.22
N VAL A 4 22.98 55.11 1.00
CA VAL A 4 23.07 54.26 2.20
C VAL A 4 21.71 53.66 2.58
N LYS A 5 20.62 54.42 2.49
CA LYS A 5 19.26 53.90 2.79
C LYS A 5 18.82 52.87 1.74
N LYS A 6 19.21 53.03 0.48
CA LYS A 6 18.94 52.03 -0.58
C LYS A 6 19.76 50.75 -0.36
N ALA A 7 21.04 50.87 -0.01
CA ALA A 7 21.88 49.72 0.30
C ALA A 7 21.38 48.92 1.50
N LEU A 8 20.99 49.60 2.59
CA LEU A 8 20.40 48.95 3.77
C LEU A 8 19.06 48.27 3.47
N LEU A 9 18.21 48.89 2.65
CA LEU A 9 16.95 48.28 2.22
C LEU A 9 17.19 47.04 1.36
N ILE A 10 18.14 47.08 0.42
CA ILE A 10 18.50 45.92 -0.41
C ILE A 10 19.06 44.79 0.46
N ALA A 11 19.95 45.11 1.41
CA ALA A 11 20.50 44.12 2.34
C ALA A 11 19.40 43.49 3.22
N PHE A 12 18.46 44.29 3.72
CA PHE A 12 17.32 43.80 4.49
C PHE A 12 16.40 42.91 3.64
N LEU A 13 16.06 43.33 2.42
CA LEU A 13 15.23 42.53 1.51
C LEU A 13 15.92 41.22 1.10
N ALA A 14 17.23 41.24 0.85
CA ALA A 14 18.01 40.03 0.58
C ALA A 14 18.03 39.11 1.80
N TRP A 15 18.18 39.66 3.01
CA TRP A 15 18.11 38.90 4.26
C TRP A 15 16.73 38.25 4.45
N VAL A 16 15.63 38.98 4.23
CA VAL A 16 14.26 38.44 4.27
C VAL A 16 14.06 37.34 3.22
N LEU A 17 14.53 37.55 1.99
CA LEU A 17 14.40 36.56 0.91
C LEU A 17 15.13 35.26 1.25
N VAL A 18 16.37 35.34 1.75
CA VAL A 18 17.13 34.17 2.21
C VAL A 18 16.40 33.44 3.34
N ARG A 19 15.75 34.18 4.25
CA ARG A 19 14.92 33.58 5.32
C ARG A 19 13.71 32.83 4.78
N ILE A 20 12.99 33.43 3.82
CA ILE A 20 11.83 32.78 3.19
C ILE A 20 12.27 31.49 2.48
N ILE A 21 13.37 31.53 1.73
CA ILE A 21 13.92 30.34 1.04
C ILE A 21 14.30 29.25 2.05
N MET A 22 14.94 29.62 3.14
CA MET A 22 15.35 28.70 4.21
C MET A 22 14.15 28.05 4.90
N ILE A 23 13.16 28.84 5.30
CA ILE A 23 11.91 28.34 5.91
C ILE A 23 11.19 27.41 4.93
N ASN A 24 11.02 27.83 3.67
CA ASN A 24 10.38 27.00 2.66
C ASN A 24 11.11 25.67 2.43
N ARG A 25 12.45 25.67 2.50
CA ARG A 25 13.24 24.44 2.40
C ARG A 25 12.97 23.51 3.59
N ILE A 26 13.00 24.05 4.82
CA ILE A 26 12.72 23.26 6.03
C ILE A 26 11.30 22.70 5.99
N LEU A 27 10.31 23.52 5.66
CA LEU A 27 8.91 23.08 5.56
C LEU A 27 8.75 21.96 4.52
N ARG A 28 9.44 22.04 3.37
CA ARG A 28 9.45 20.96 2.37
C ARG A 28 10.13 19.69 2.87
N THR A 29 11.28 19.81 3.54
CA THR A 29 11.96 18.65 4.16
C THR A 29 11.03 17.98 5.18
N LEU A 30 10.32 18.76 5.98
CA LEU A 30 9.31 18.26 6.91
C LEU A 30 8.05 17.73 6.21
N GLY A 31 7.97 17.66 4.88
CA GLY A 31 6.82 17.05 4.20
C GLY A 31 5.73 18.02 3.77
N MET A 32 5.86 19.33 3.98
CA MET A 32 4.84 20.30 3.54
C MET A 32 4.76 20.35 2.01
N GLY A 33 3.60 19.98 1.47
CA GLY A 33 3.36 19.89 0.03
C GLY A 33 3.88 18.61 -0.62
N ILE A 34 4.42 17.67 0.17
CA ILE A 34 4.69 16.30 -0.27
C ILE A 34 3.42 15.49 0.05
N PRO A 35 2.77 14.87 -0.95
CA PRO A 35 1.63 14.02 -0.69
C PRO A 35 2.09 12.83 0.16
N VAL A 36 1.58 12.74 1.39
CA VAL A 36 1.64 11.50 2.16
C VAL A 36 0.59 10.59 1.56
N PHE A 37 1.03 9.55 0.86
CA PHE A 37 0.11 8.51 0.46
C PHE A 37 -0.23 7.70 1.71
N ASN A 38 -1.52 7.41 1.92
CA ASN A 38 -1.89 6.43 2.92
C ASN A 38 -1.24 5.10 2.51
N HIS A 39 -0.16 4.74 3.21
CA HIS A 39 0.33 3.38 3.20
C HIS A 39 -0.80 2.55 3.80
N ASN A 40 -1.57 1.88 2.93
CA ASN A 40 -2.49 0.83 3.34
C ASN A 40 -1.71 -0.48 3.20
N PRO A 41 -1.01 -0.91 4.26
CA PRO A 41 -0.23 -2.12 4.18
C PRO A 41 -1.18 -3.31 4.14
N GLY A 42 -1.25 -3.97 2.97
CA GLY A 42 -2.18 -5.05 2.59
C GLY A 42 -3.15 -5.55 3.68
N PRO A 43 -3.17 -6.86 4.01
CA PRO A 43 -3.81 -7.32 5.24
C PRO A 43 -2.84 -7.11 6.40
N CYS A 44 -2.83 -5.92 7.00
CA CYS A 44 -2.07 -5.68 8.23
C CYS A 44 -2.82 -6.10 9.48
N LYS A 45 -2.06 -6.64 10.44
CA LYS A 45 -2.53 -6.92 11.79
C LYS A 45 -2.07 -5.79 12.69
N LEU A 46 -3.02 -5.01 13.19
CA LEU A 46 -2.73 -3.96 14.15
C LEU A 46 -2.49 -4.57 15.52
N PHE A 47 -1.36 -4.23 16.13
CA PHE A 47 -1.10 -4.49 17.54
C PHE A 47 -1.15 -3.16 18.29
N HIS A 48 -1.88 -3.13 19.39
CA HIS A 48 -1.95 -1.95 20.24
C HIS A 48 -0.72 -1.89 21.15
N VAL A 49 0.37 -1.35 20.60
CA VAL A 49 1.60 -1.01 21.32
C VAL A 49 1.80 0.50 21.21
N ASN A 50 2.13 1.16 22.32
CA ASN A 50 2.08 2.62 22.41
C ASN A 50 3.43 3.23 22.03
N GLY A 51 3.46 4.05 20.97
CA GLY A 51 4.65 4.84 20.60
C GLY A 51 5.86 3.96 20.35
N SER A 52 5.81 3.13 19.30
CA SER A 52 6.99 2.40 18.84
C SER A 52 7.99 3.37 18.22
N GLU A 53 9.25 3.30 18.62
CA GLU A 53 10.27 4.27 18.21
C GLU A 53 11.31 3.66 17.28
N ASP A 54 11.82 2.48 17.63
CA ASP A 54 12.86 1.81 16.84
C ASP A 54 12.72 0.29 16.83
N ILE A 55 13.34 -0.38 15.85
CA ILE A 55 13.27 -1.82 15.65
C ILE A 55 14.57 -2.36 15.07
N ASP A 56 15.00 -3.51 15.60
CA ASP A 56 16.09 -4.28 15.02
C ASP A 56 15.74 -5.78 14.96
N VAL A 57 16.33 -6.50 14.00
CA VAL A 57 15.95 -7.85 13.59
C VAL A 57 17.15 -8.78 13.57
N LEU A 58 17.11 -9.82 14.39
CA LEU A 58 18.12 -10.88 14.35
C LEU A 58 18.01 -11.71 13.05
N PRO A 59 19.12 -12.33 12.59
CA PRO A 59 19.13 -13.16 11.37
C PRO A 59 18.13 -14.32 11.35
N ASN A 60 17.66 -14.75 12.53
CA ASN A 60 16.65 -15.80 12.65
C ASN A 60 15.21 -15.27 12.50
N GLY A 61 15.00 -13.98 12.25
CA GLY A 61 13.70 -13.33 12.08
C GLY A 61 13.02 -12.89 13.38
N LEU A 62 13.69 -13.00 14.53
CA LEU A 62 13.21 -12.43 15.76
C LEU A 62 13.52 -10.94 15.80
N ALA A 63 12.47 -10.11 15.86
CA ALA A 63 12.58 -8.67 16.00
C ALA A 63 12.46 -8.25 17.46
N VAL A 64 13.21 -7.22 17.84
CA VAL A 64 12.98 -6.43 19.06
C VAL A 64 12.67 -5.01 18.65
N PHE A 65 11.68 -4.39 19.30
CA PHE A 65 11.36 -2.99 19.06
C PHE A 65 11.10 -2.26 20.38
N SER A 66 11.49 -0.99 20.41
CA SER A 66 11.30 -0.10 21.55
C SER A 66 9.95 0.60 21.50
N SER A 67 9.40 0.89 22.68
CA SER A 67 8.10 1.51 22.83
C SER A 67 8.03 2.34 24.10
N GLY A 68 7.24 3.42 24.05
CA GLY A 68 6.81 4.15 25.24
C GLY A 68 7.69 5.34 25.62
N LEU A 69 8.33 5.98 24.64
CA LEU A 69 9.06 7.23 24.86
C LEU A 69 8.12 8.36 25.27
N HIS A 70 8.52 9.14 26.26
CA HIS A 70 7.83 10.38 26.67
C HIS A 70 8.68 11.58 26.30
N PHE A 71 8.08 12.55 25.61
CA PHE A 71 8.71 13.86 25.51
C PHE A 71 8.43 14.63 26.81
N HIS A 72 9.49 14.99 27.55
CA HIS A 72 9.36 15.92 28.69
C HIS A 72 8.89 17.33 28.29
N MET A 73 8.83 17.61 26.99
CA MET A 73 8.13 18.78 26.49
C MET A 73 6.63 18.52 26.58
N ASN A 74 5.92 19.40 27.27
CA ASN A 74 4.47 19.44 27.32
C ASN A 74 3.97 20.53 26.35
N PRO A 75 4.10 20.38 25.02
CA PRO A 75 3.50 21.35 24.12
C PRO A 75 1.99 21.14 24.20
N SER A 76 1.27 22.21 24.50
CA SER A 76 -0.19 22.27 24.42
C SER A 76 -0.62 21.73 23.04
N GLY A 77 -1.11 20.48 22.97
CA GLY A 77 -1.51 19.87 21.70
C GLY A 77 -1.13 18.40 21.48
N VAL A 78 -0.43 17.72 22.38
CA VAL A 78 -0.18 16.26 22.30
C VAL A 78 -1.32 15.49 22.98
N ASP A 79 -1.61 14.28 22.51
CA ASP A 79 -2.59 13.38 23.10
C ASP A 79 -2.24 13.08 24.57
N PRO A 80 -3.14 13.32 25.55
CA PRO A 80 -2.89 13.05 26.97
C PRO A 80 -2.49 11.61 27.28
N ALA A 81 -2.87 10.65 26.41
CA ALA A 81 -2.48 9.25 26.56
C ALA A 81 -0.96 9.07 26.59
N MET A 82 -0.19 9.97 25.95
CA MET A 82 1.27 9.88 25.91
C MET A 82 1.84 9.81 27.33
N HIS A 83 1.35 10.64 28.26
CA HIS A 83 1.83 10.69 29.66
C HIS A 83 1.63 9.39 30.46
N HIS A 84 0.90 8.42 29.92
CA HIS A 84 0.67 7.12 30.56
C HIS A 84 1.44 5.98 29.92
N PHE A 85 2.27 6.24 28.90
CA PHE A 85 3.09 5.21 28.30
C PHE A 85 4.11 4.68 29.32
N LYS A 86 4.48 3.41 29.20
CA LYS A 86 5.59 2.83 29.96
C LYS A 86 6.64 2.42 28.94
N GLY A 87 7.89 2.78 29.19
CA GLY A 87 9.00 2.32 28.36
C GLY A 87 9.16 0.80 28.44
N ILE A 88 9.02 0.12 27.32
CA ILE A 88 9.06 -1.36 27.23
C ILE A 88 9.72 -1.76 25.91
N LEU A 89 10.59 -2.78 25.96
CA LEU A 89 11.05 -3.50 24.77
C LEU A 89 10.13 -4.69 24.50
N TYR A 90 9.71 -4.84 23.25
CA TYR A 90 8.87 -5.95 22.81
C TYR A 90 9.65 -6.86 21.86
N THR A 91 9.31 -8.14 21.87
CA THR A 91 9.76 -9.12 20.87
C THR A 91 8.63 -9.51 19.95
N PHE A 92 8.97 -9.80 18.69
CA PHE A 92 8.04 -10.29 17.69
C PHE A 92 8.73 -11.26 16.73
N ASP A 93 8.15 -12.44 16.50
CA ASP A 93 8.66 -13.42 15.55
C ASP A 93 8.09 -13.12 14.15
N LEU A 94 8.91 -12.55 13.26
CA LEU A 94 8.51 -12.20 11.89
C LEU A 94 8.23 -13.44 11.03
N ASN A 95 8.71 -14.63 11.41
CA ASN A 95 8.42 -15.87 10.71
C ASN A 95 7.05 -16.46 11.09
N ASN A 96 6.43 -15.95 12.16
CA ASN A 96 5.13 -16.40 12.63
C ASN A 96 4.10 -15.24 12.57
N PRO A 97 3.38 -15.07 11.46
CA PRO A 97 2.45 -13.95 11.29
C PRO A 97 1.28 -13.95 12.30
N GLU A 98 1.03 -15.07 12.98
CA GLU A 98 0.00 -15.16 14.02
C GLU A 98 0.49 -14.76 15.41
N ALA A 99 1.79 -14.62 15.61
CA ALA A 99 2.38 -14.18 16.86
C ALA A 99 1.85 -12.80 17.29
N LYS A 100 2.04 -12.49 18.58
CA LYS A 100 1.75 -11.17 19.14
C LYS A 100 3.04 -10.60 19.73
N PRO A 101 3.23 -9.27 19.67
CA PRO A 101 4.31 -8.64 20.40
C PRO A 101 4.28 -9.02 21.87
N THR A 102 5.41 -9.46 22.40
CA THR A 102 5.53 -9.92 23.79
C THR A 102 6.55 -9.04 24.51
N PRO A 103 6.20 -8.43 25.66
CA PRO A 103 7.15 -7.61 26.40
C PRO A 103 8.31 -8.46 26.91
N LEU A 104 9.53 -7.93 26.80
CA LEU A 104 10.72 -8.55 27.35
C LEU A 104 10.80 -8.33 28.87
N SER A 105 11.36 -9.32 29.55
CA SER A 105 11.68 -9.22 30.99
C SER A 105 13.15 -8.88 31.17
N TYR A 106 13.46 -8.19 32.26
CA TYR A 106 14.82 -7.75 32.58
C TYR A 106 15.33 -8.44 33.85
N GLU A 107 16.60 -8.82 33.85
CA GLU A 107 17.35 -9.27 35.02
C GLU A 107 18.40 -8.22 35.41
N ASN A 108 18.51 -7.95 36.72
CA ASN A 108 19.46 -6.99 37.29
C ASN A 108 19.33 -5.55 36.76
N PHE A 109 18.12 -5.16 36.34
CA PHE A 109 17.81 -3.83 35.82
C PHE A 109 16.57 -3.26 36.52
N ASP A 110 16.63 -2.00 36.91
CA ASP A 110 15.47 -1.26 37.40
C ASP A 110 14.78 -0.58 36.21
N ASP A 111 13.63 -1.09 35.80
CA ASP A 111 12.87 -0.59 34.65
C ASP A 111 11.85 0.49 35.02
N SER A 112 11.87 1.02 36.26
CA SER A 112 10.87 1.99 36.74
C SER A 112 10.89 3.32 36.00
N GLU A 113 12.07 3.77 35.57
CA GLU A 113 12.29 5.00 34.79
C GLU A 113 12.84 4.72 33.39
N PHE A 114 12.72 3.48 32.90
CA PHE A 114 13.26 3.09 31.61
C PHE A 114 12.49 3.76 30.47
N MET A 115 13.21 4.44 29.59
CA MET A 115 12.66 5.10 28.40
C MET A 115 13.50 4.69 27.17
N PRO A 116 13.27 3.48 26.65
CA PRO A 116 14.03 2.95 25.51
C PRO A 116 13.69 3.74 24.24
N HIS A 117 14.71 4.06 23.45
CA HIS A 117 14.60 4.73 22.17
C HIS A 117 15.32 3.93 21.07
N GLY A 118 16.44 4.42 20.52
CA GLY A 118 17.24 3.69 19.54
C GLY A 118 17.83 2.38 20.09
N ILE A 119 17.88 1.35 19.25
CA ILE A 119 18.36 0.01 19.63
C ILE A 119 19.20 -0.63 18.54
N ASP A 120 20.14 -1.49 18.95
CA ASP A 120 20.92 -2.29 18.01
C ASP A 120 21.41 -3.60 18.64
N PHE A 121 21.33 -4.69 17.90
CA PHE A 121 21.87 -5.99 18.26
C PHE A 121 23.33 -6.12 17.82
N TYR A 122 24.14 -6.60 18.75
CA TYR A 122 25.49 -7.08 18.46
C TYR A 122 25.58 -8.59 18.65
N ILE A 123 26.02 -9.29 17.62
CA ILE A 123 26.33 -10.73 17.69
C ILE A 123 27.84 -10.88 17.73
N ASP A 124 28.38 -11.36 18.85
CA ASP A 124 29.83 -11.57 18.96
C ASP A 124 30.27 -12.67 17.99
N PRO A 125 31.16 -12.38 17.02
CA PRO A 125 31.54 -13.36 16.01
C PRO A 125 32.32 -14.55 16.58
N LYS A 126 32.91 -14.41 17.78
CA LYS A 126 33.70 -15.46 18.45
C LYS A 126 32.84 -16.31 19.38
N THR A 127 31.98 -15.69 20.18
CA THR A 127 31.19 -16.41 21.20
C THR A 127 29.78 -16.74 20.73
N GLN A 128 29.28 -16.08 19.67
CA GLN A 128 27.88 -16.10 19.22
C GLN A 128 26.91 -15.58 20.28
N GLU A 129 27.41 -14.88 21.30
CA GLU A 129 26.56 -14.21 22.28
C GLU A 129 25.91 -12.99 21.65
N VAL A 130 24.62 -12.82 21.93
CA VAL A 130 23.83 -11.69 21.44
C VAL A 130 23.74 -10.66 22.56
N SER A 131 24.11 -9.42 22.26
CA SER A 131 23.90 -8.27 23.13
C SER A 131 22.94 -7.28 22.48
N LEU A 132 22.14 -6.59 23.27
CA LEU A 132 21.26 -5.52 22.82
C LEU A 132 21.71 -4.21 23.47
N PHE A 133 22.01 -3.22 22.63
CA PHE A 133 22.34 -1.86 23.02
C PHE A 133 21.06 -1.02 22.94
N VAL A 134 20.81 -0.21 23.96
CA VAL A 134 19.56 0.55 24.06
C VAL A 134 19.85 1.97 24.52
N VAL A 135 19.46 2.95 23.73
CA VAL A 135 19.39 4.35 24.15
C VAL A 135 18.32 4.49 25.23
N ASN A 136 18.67 5.05 26.38
CA ASN A 136 17.76 5.24 27.51
C ASN A 136 17.72 6.71 27.93
N HIS A 137 16.51 7.28 27.95
CA HIS A 137 16.24 8.64 28.42
C HIS A 137 15.68 8.67 29.84
N GLY A 138 16.29 7.93 30.77
CA GLY A 138 15.87 7.87 32.17
C GLY A 138 15.78 9.24 32.87
N ALA A 139 15.12 9.30 34.03
CA ALA A 139 14.82 10.57 34.68
C ALA A 139 16.09 11.26 35.24
N GLY A 140 16.70 12.13 34.42
CA GLY A 140 17.77 13.03 34.81
C GLY A 140 19.12 12.78 34.14
N GLN A 141 19.34 11.63 33.51
CA GLN A 141 20.58 11.35 32.77
C GLN A 141 20.33 10.40 31.61
N HIS A 142 20.87 10.76 30.44
CA HIS A 142 20.88 9.89 29.27
C HIS A 142 21.99 8.84 29.39
N SER A 143 21.69 7.62 28.97
CA SER A 143 22.62 6.49 29.00
C SER A 143 22.44 5.58 27.81
N ILE A 144 23.45 4.75 27.55
CA ILE A 144 23.32 3.55 26.73
C ILE A 144 23.35 2.33 27.65
N GLU A 145 22.28 1.57 27.66
CA GLU A 145 22.17 0.31 28.38
C GLU A 145 22.60 -0.85 27.49
N ILE A 146 23.42 -1.75 28.03
CA ILE A 146 23.91 -2.94 27.32
C ILE A 146 23.37 -4.16 28.06
N PHE A 147 22.61 -4.98 27.34
CA PHE A 147 22.03 -6.22 27.84
C PHE A 147 22.64 -7.43 27.12
N GLN A 148 22.85 -8.52 27.84
CA GLN A 148 22.98 -9.85 27.23
C GLN A 148 21.58 -10.39 26.93
N PHE A 149 21.36 -10.87 25.71
CA PHE A 149 20.07 -11.46 25.36
C PHE A 149 20.08 -12.98 25.55
N ASP A 150 19.34 -13.45 26.55
CA ASP A 150 19.07 -14.87 26.76
C ASP A 150 17.91 -15.31 25.86
N HIS A 151 18.26 -15.72 24.64
CA HIS A 151 17.30 -16.15 23.62
C HIS A 151 16.46 -17.37 24.07
N ALA A 152 16.96 -18.22 24.97
CA ALA A 152 16.23 -19.41 25.39
C ALA A 152 15.05 -19.05 26.31
N ASN A 153 15.25 -18.04 27.17
CA ASN A 153 14.27 -17.61 28.15
C ASN A 153 13.53 -16.32 27.76
N MET A 154 13.94 -15.67 26.67
CA MET A 154 13.42 -14.37 26.23
C MET A 154 13.60 -13.28 27.31
N VAL A 155 14.81 -13.23 27.88
CA VAL A 155 15.17 -12.33 28.98
C VAL A 155 16.39 -11.49 28.61
N LEU A 156 16.36 -10.21 28.96
CA LEU A 156 17.50 -9.31 28.86
C LEU A 156 18.22 -9.20 30.20
N LYS A 157 19.47 -9.66 30.27
CA LYS A 157 20.31 -9.58 31.47
C LYS A 157 21.16 -8.33 31.37
N HIS A 158 20.94 -7.37 32.26
CA HIS A 158 21.72 -6.13 32.25
C HIS A 158 23.19 -6.42 32.51
N ARG A 159 24.05 -5.89 31.63
CA ARG A 159 25.51 -6.00 31.73
C ARG A 159 26.15 -4.70 32.16
N LYS A 160 25.71 -3.58 31.58
CA LYS A 160 26.39 -2.29 31.74
C LYS A 160 25.49 -1.10 31.42
N THR A 161 25.65 -0.04 32.20
CA THR A 161 25.13 1.29 31.91
C THR A 161 26.31 2.19 31.53
N VAL A 162 26.25 2.81 30.35
CA VAL A 162 27.30 3.71 29.85
C VAL A 162 26.78 5.14 29.88
N VAL A 163 27.47 5.99 30.63
CA VAL A 163 27.18 7.41 30.80
C VAL A 163 28.46 8.19 30.55
N ASP A 164 28.39 9.22 29.72
CA ASP A 164 29.51 10.12 29.44
C ASP A 164 28.96 11.51 29.05
N GLU A 165 29.67 12.58 29.41
CA GLU A 165 29.27 13.96 29.07
C GLU A 165 29.17 14.21 27.56
N LYS A 166 29.88 13.42 26.75
CA LYS A 166 29.78 13.48 25.28
C LYS A 166 28.48 12.86 24.77
N ILE A 167 27.84 11.96 25.51
CA ILE A 167 26.56 11.33 25.17
C ILE A 167 25.45 12.23 25.74
N SER A 168 25.31 13.42 25.16
CA SER A 168 24.51 14.50 25.74
C SER A 168 23.03 14.44 25.35
N SER A 169 22.70 13.96 24.16
CA SER A 169 21.31 13.81 23.68
C SER A 169 21.21 12.63 22.72
N PRO A 170 21.53 11.41 23.18
CA PRO A 170 21.60 10.24 22.31
C PRO A 170 20.25 9.99 21.65
N ASN A 171 20.23 9.71 20.36
CA ASN A 171 18.99 9.41 19.64
C ASN A 171 18.99 7.96 19.15
N ASP A 172 20.06 7.57 18.46
CA ASP A 172 20.21 6.22 17.94
C ASP A 172 21.61 5.65 18.26
N VAL A 173 21.77 4.33 18.15
CA VAL A 173 22.99 3.60 18.52
C VAL A 173 23.30 2.52 17.48
N VAL A 174 24.58 2.30 17.18
CA VAL A 174 25.05 1.12 16.44
C VAL A 174 26.26 0.52 17.14
N ALA A 175 26.16 -0.75 17.49
CA ALA A 175 27.18 -1.50 18.19
C ALA A 175 28.25 -2.00 17.21
N VAL A 176 29.50 -1.94 17.65
CA VAL A 176 30.68 -2.34 16.86
C VAL A 176 31.66 -3.19 17.66
N GLY A 177 31.18 -3.75 18.76
CA GLY A 177 31.91 -4.62 19.65
C GLY A 177 31.10 -4.96 20.91
N PRO A 178 31.62 -5.82 21.81
CA PRO A 178 30.88 -6.32 22.97
C PRO A 178 30.42 -5.23 23.95
N ASP A 179 31.19 -4.14 24.04
CA ASP A 179 30.89 -2.98 24.89
C ASP A 179 31.05 -1.64 24.14
N SER A 180 31.40 -1.67 22.84
CA SER A 180 31.76 -0.48 22.06
C SER A 180 30.74 -0.17 20.97
N PHE A 181 30.42 1.11 20.80
CA PHE A 181 29.33 1.55 19.92
C PHE A 181 29.56 2.99 19.41
N TYR A 182 28.82 3.35 18.37
CA TYR A 182 28.58 4.73 18.00
C TYR A 182 27.17 5.14 18.40
N THR A 183 26.98 6.40 18.76
CA THR A 183 25.66 6.98 19.02
C THR A 183 25.58 8.39 18.46
N THR A 184 24.39 8.77 18.00
CA THR A 184 24.10 10.11 17.49
C THR A 184 23.58 11.00 18.60
N ASN A 185 24.06 12.25 18.68
CA ASN A 185 23.36 13.27 19.47
C ASN A 185 22.51 14.13 18.53
N ASP A 186 21.18 14.10 18.68
CA ASP A 186 20.25 14.78 17.75
C ASP A 186 20.26 16.30 17.86
N ARG A 187 20.60 16.82 19.04
CA ARG A 187 20.62 18.25 19.35
C ARG A 187 21.79 18.62 20.26
N TYR A 188 22.23 19.86 20.13
CA TYR A 188 23.24 20.46 21.00
C TYR A 188 22.60 21.15 22.21
N PHE A 189 21.51 21.90 22.02
CA PHE A 189 20.87 22.64 23.10
C PHE A 189 19.79 21.82 23.80
N HIS A 190 19.97 21.57 25.10
CA HIS A 190 18.96 20.94 25.96
C HIS A 190 17.86 21.92 26.42
N ASN A 191 18.08 23.22 26.26
CA ASN A 191 17.08 24.24 26.56
C ASN A 191 16.01 24.31 25.46
N THR A 192 14.73 24.25 25.82
CA THR A 192 13.60 24.26 24.87
C THR A 192 13.64 25.40 23.85
N LEU A 193 13.91 26.63 24.29
CA LEU A 193 13.94 27.78 23.38
C LEU A 193 15.10 27.69 22.39
N LEU A 194 16.28 27.33 22.88
CA LEU A 194 17.48 27.20 22.04
C LEU A 194 17.41 25.98 21.12
N GLY A 195 16.80 24.88 21.56
CA GLY A 195 16.52 23.71 20.72
C GLY A 195 15.54 24.04 19.58
N LEU A 196 14.52 24.87 19.85
CA LEU A 196 13.66 25.39 18.78
C LEU A 196 14.47 26.24 17.78
N VAL A 197 15.38 27.09 18.26
CA VAL A 197 16.27 27.87 17.38
C VAL A 197 17.15 26.94 16.54
N GLU A 198 17.72 25.89 17.14
CA GLU A 198 18.53 24.88 16.46
C GLU A 198 17.76 24.10 15.39
N GLY A 199 16.47 23.82 15.59
CA GLY A 199 15.62 23.16 14.58
C GLY A 199 15.14 24.10 13.47
N PHE A 200 14.73 25.33 13.80
CA PHE A 200 14.20 26.31 12.83
C PHE A 200 15.29 27.00 11.99
N TYR A 201 16.51 27.06 12.51
CA TYR A 201 17.67 27.51 11.75
C TYR A 201 18.50 26.28 11.36
N PRO A 202 19.08 26.21 10.16
CA PRO A 202 19.90 25.08 9.73
C PRO A 202 21.29 25.12 10.37
N LEU A 203 21.32 25.17 11.71
CA LEU A 203 22.53 25.11 12.51
C LEU A 203 23.00 23.65 12.50
N LYS A 204 24.28 23.47 12.18
CA LYS A 204 24.89 22.15 12.06
C LYS A 204 25.67 21.83 13.34
N LEU A 205 24.95 21.63 14.44
CA LEU A 205 25.52 21.52 15.80
C LEU A 205 25.45 20.11 16.39
N SER A 206 24.66 19.20 15.82
CA SER A 206 24.64 17.80 16.24
C SER A 206 25.89 17.05 15.77
N ASN A 207 26.19 15.95 16.43
CA ASN A 207 27.41 15.18 16.27
C ASN A 207 27.18 13.66 16.48
N VAL A 208 28.21 12.88 16.17
CA VAL A 208 28.30 11.45 16.44
C VAL A 208 29.42 11.22 17.44
N VAL A 209 29.19 10.28 18.34
CA VAL A 209 30.09 9.91 19.42
C VAL A 209 30.42 8.42 19.31
N PHE A 210 31.68 8.09 19.48
CA PHE A 210 32.15 6.72 19.68
C PHE A 210 32.43 6.50 21.16
N SER A 211 32.05 5.34 21.69
CA SER A 211 32.37 4.90 23.04
C SER A 211 32.97 3.49 23.02
N ASP A 212 34.01 3.26 23.83
CA ASP A 212 34.52 1.92 24.13
C ASP A 212 33.81 1.27 25.35
N GLY A 213 32.71 1.89 25.77
CA GLY A 213 31.94 1.53 26.96
C GLY A 213 32.50 2.13 28.25
N SER A 214 33.67 2.78 28.22
CA SER A 214 34.28 3.42 29.40
C SER A 214 34.60 4.89 29.17
N HIS A 215 35.01 5.25 27.95
CA HIS A 215 35.26 6.63 27.54
C HIS A 215 34.57 6.90 26.20
N ALA A 216 33.97 8.08 26.07
CA ALA A 216 33.39 8.52 24.83
C ALA A 216 34.18 9.69 24.18
N LYS A 217 34.19 9.74 22.85
CA LYS A 217 34.78 10.83 22.05
C LYS A 217 33.87 11.20 20.89
N SER A 218 33.81 12.48 20.54
CA SER A 218 33.13 12.88 19.30
C SER A 218 33.99 12.50 18.10
N VAL A 219 33.36 11.92 17.08
CA VAL A 219 34.04 11.36 15.90
C VAL A 219 33.53 11.93 14.58
N ALA A 220 32.36 12.56 14.57
CA ALA A 220 31.86 13.34 13.44
C ALA A 220 30.99 14.49 13.93
N GLU A 221 31.03 15.63 13.24
CA GLU A 221 30.30 16.85 13.61
C GLU A 221 29.57 17.42 12.37
N HIS A 222 28.83 18.50 12.57
CA HIS A 222 28.17 19.27 11.51
C HIS A 222 26.93 18.62 10.88
N PHE A 223 26.10 18.00 11.72
CA PHE A 223 24.77 17.54 11.35
C PHE A 223 23.72 18.59 11.71
N GLN A 224 22.69 18.71 10.88
CA GLN A 224 21.54 19.56 11.23
C GLN A 224 20.63 18.87 12.27
N MET A 225 20.60 17.54 12.24
CA MET A 225 20.00 16.66 13.25
C MET A 225 20.58 15.26 13.02
N ALA A 226 21.58 14.83 13.79
CA ALA A 226 22.11 13.47 13.71
C ALA A 226 21.08 12.53 14.34
N ASN A 227 20.40 11.73 13.51
CA ASN A 227 19.25 10.93 13.95
C ASN A 227 19.61 9.44 13.84
N GLY A 228 19.09 8.70 12.85
CA GLY A 228 19.45 7.30 12.65
C GLY A 228 20.95 7.07 12.35
N ILE A 229 21.50 5.96 12.85
CA ILE A 229 22.87 5.51 12.57
C ILE A 229 22.95 4.00 12.37
N ASN A 230 23.67 3.54 11.35
CA ASN A 230 23.89 2.11 11.14
C ASN A 230 25.23 1.87 10.41
N ILE A 231 25.65 0.62 10.27
CA ILE A 231 26.94 0.22 9.70
C ILE A 231 26.78 -0.89 8.65
N ASP A 232 27.61 -0.88 7.61
CA ASP A 232 27.58 -1.95 6.61
C ASP A 232 28.11 -3.28 7.17
N ALA A 233 27.71 -4.41 6.57
CA ALA A 233 28.14 -5.75 7.01
C ALA A 233 29.66 -5.98 7.00
N SER A 234 30.45 -5.11 6.34
CA SER A 234 31.91 -5.16 6.39
C SER A 234 32.52 -4.38 7.56
N GLU A 235 31.67 -3.74 8.37
CA GLU A 235 31.99 -2.82 9.44
C GLU A 235 32.88 -1.64 9.02
N LYS A 236 32.96 -1.37 7.72
CA LYS A 236 33.87 -0.38 7.14
C LYS A 236 33.19 0.97 6.99
N TYR A 237 31.91 0.98 6.64
CA TYR A 237 31.18 2.21 6.38
C TYR A 237 30.06 2.43 7.38
N VAL A 238 30.07 3.60 8.02
CA VAL A 238 29.01 4.05 8.94
C VAL A 238 28.13 5.05 8.20
N PHE A 239 26.82 4.83 8.26
CA PHE A 239 25.80 5.67 7.65
C PHE A 239 25.08 6.44 8.76
N VAL A 240 24.99 7.76 8.59
CA VAL A 240 24.36 8.64 9.58
C VAL A 240 23.33 9.52 8.90
N VAL A 241 22.11 9.52 9.41
CA VAL A 241 21.04 10.39 8.94
C VAL A 241 21.25 11.81 9.49
N SER A 242 21.27 12.80 8.58
CA SER A 242 21.10 14.21 8.93
C SER A 242 19.65 14.63 8.66
N GLY A 243 18.74 14.33 9.59
CA GLY A 243 17.30 14.28 9.34
C GLY A 243 16.71 15.56 8.75
N LEU A 244 16.93 16.72 9.39
CA LEU A 244 16.42 18.02 8.90
C LEU A 244 17.11 18.53 7.62
N ALA A 245 18.28 17.98 7.26
CA ALA A 245 18.95 18.30 6.01
C ALA A 245 18.44 17.42 4.84
N GLY A 246 17.75 16.31 5.14
CA GLY A 246 17.26 15.33 4.18
C GLY A 246 18.39 14.63 3.43
N GLU A 247 19.41 14.20 4.16
CA GLU A 247 20.59 13.53 3.61
C GLU A 247 21.12 12.43 4.53
N VAL A 248 21.68 11.38 3.92
CA VAL A 248 22.50 10.36 4.59
C VAL A 248 23.96 10.70 4.35
N VAL A 249 24.76 10.72 5.41
CA VAL A 249 26.20 10.97 5.38
C VAL A 249 26.92 9.66 5.60
N ILE A 250 27.86 9.34 4.71
CA ILE A 250 28.61 8.09 4.71
C ILE A 250 30.03 8.37 5.16
N PHE A 251 30.46 7.64 6.18
CA PHE A 251 31.79 7.72 6.75
C PHE A 251 32.55 6.41 6.54
N GLU A 252 33.84 6.51 6.26
CA GLU A 252 34.77 5.38 6.39
C GLU A 252 35.27 5.33 7.84
N ARG A 253 35.12 4.16 8.47
CA ARG A 253 35.62 3.87 9.81
C ARG A 253 37.11 3.56 9.74
N THR A 254 37.87 4.20 10.63
CA THR A 254 39.32 3.93 10.79
C THR A 254 39.57 2.87 11.85
N ASP A 255 40.78 2.31 11.90
CA ASP A 255 41.22 1.36 12.94
C ASP A 255 41.13 1.92 14.37
N LYS A 256 41.08 3.26 14.52
CA LYS A 256 40.92 3.97 15.81
C LYS A 256 39.47 4.35 16.11
N ASN A 257 38.52 3.86 15.31
CA ASN A 257 37.10 4.19 15.39
C ASN A 257 36.80 5.69 15.19
N ASP A 258 37.71 6.43 14.53
CA ASP A 258 37.39 7.76 13.99
C ASP A 258 36.63 7.61 12.66
N LEU A 259 35.78 8.59 12.34
CA LEU A 259 34.94 8.60 11.13
C LEU A 259 35.43 9.65 10.13
N ILE A 260 35.68 9.23 8.89
CA ILE A 260 36.11 10.12 7.80
C ILE A 260 34.99 10.22 6.77
N GLU A 261 34.41 11.42 6.59
CA GLU A 261 33.32 11.64 5.63
C GLU A 261 33.78 11.35 4.20
N GLN A 262 33.01 10.52 3.48
CA GLN A 262 33.28 10.15 2.09
C GLN A 262 32.22 10.72 1.14
N GLN A 263 30.94 10.66 1.53
CA GLN A 263 29.83 10.94 0.63
C GLN A 263 28.59 11.43 1.38
N ARG A 264 27.79 12.27 0.71
CA ARG A 264 26.43 12.64 1.15
C ARG A 264 25.42 12.27 0.07
N ILE A 265 24.38 11.52 0.44
CA ILE A 265 23.26 11.18 -0.42
C ILE A 265 22.08 12.07 -0.04
N LYS A 266 21.58 12.87 -0.98
CA LYS A 266 20.41 13.73 -0.75
C LYS A 266 19.13 13.00 -1.14
N THR A 267 18.20 12.89 -0.21
CA THR A 267 16.84 12.35 -0.45
C THR A 267 15.81 13.47 -0.64
N GLY A 268 16.06 14.64 -0.03
CA GLY A 268 15.18 15.81 -0.15
C GLY A 268 13.93 15.75 0.75
N VAL A 269 13.85 14.76 1.63
CA VAL A 269 12.78 14.60 2.64
C VAL A 269 13.38 14.38 4.01
N GLY A 270 12.64 14.69 5.07
CA GLY A 270 13.06 14.50 6.45
C GLY A 270 13.24 13.02 6.77
N LEU A 271 14.41 12.67 7.28
CA LEU A 271 14.77 11.29 7.59
C LEU A 271 14.86 11.09 9.10
N ASP A 272 14.54 9.87 9.54
CA ASP A 272 14.52 9.44 10.94
C ASP A 272 15.49 8.26 11.10
N ASN A 273 14.98 7.04 11.28
CA ASN A 273 15.78 5.81 11.42
C ASN A 273 16.39 5.34 10.08
N ILE A 274 17.46 4.54 10.17
CA ILE A 274 18.16 3.95 9.04
C ILE A 274 18.50 2.48 9.31
N ASP A 275 18.27 1.64 8.32
CA ASP A 275 18.72 0.25 8.32
C ASP A 275 19.50 -0.09 7.05
N VAL A 276 20.40 -1.07 7.13
CA VAL A 276 21.28 -1.51 6.04
C VAL A 276 21.09 -3.00 5.80
N ASP A 277 20.60 -3.37 4.62
CA ASP A 277 20.37 -4.78 4.31
C ASP A 277 21.64 -5.53 3.87
N GLU A 278 21.51 -6.84 3.69
CA GLU A 278 22.59 -7.75 3.26
C GLU A 278 23.25 -7.37 1.92
N ASN A 279 22.55 -6.61 1.06
CA ASN A 279 23.08 -6.13 -0.21
C ASN A 279 23.80 -4.77 -0.06
N GLY A 280 23.67 -4.12 1.10
CA GLY A 280 24.15 -2.77 1.37
C GLY A 280 23.20 -1.68 0.88
N ASP A 281 21.94 -2.02 0.55
CA ASP A 281 20.92 -1.02 0.27
C ASP A 281 20.44 -0.40 1.59
N LEU A 282 20.08 0.89 1.56
CA LEU A 282 19.62 1.61 2.75
C LEU A 282 18.09 1.66 2.80
N TRP A 283 17.54 1.45 3.99
CA TRP A 283 16.13 1.58 4.31
C TRP A 283 15.96 2.73 5.29
N LEU A 284 15.18 3.75 4.91
CA LEU A 284 15.10 5.01 5.65
C LEU A 284 13.66 5.29 6.10
N GLY A 285 13.48 5.53 7.39
CA GLY A 285 12.24 6.10 7.93
C GLY A 285 12.12 7.57 7.53
N VAL A 286 10.93 7.98 7.06
CA VAL A 286 10.65 9.36 6.66
C VAL A 286 9.73 10.01 7.69
N SER A 287 10.19 11.14 8.24
CA SER A 287 9.39 11.98 9.13
C SER A 287 8.59 13.01 8.35
N ASN A 288 7.30 13.15 8.66
CA ASN A 288 6.38 14.04 7.96
C ASN A 288 5.64 14.99 8.91
N PHE A 289 5.29 16.19 8.45
CA PHE A 289 4.53 17.20 9.18
C PHE A 289 3.18 16.71 9.67
N ALA A 290 2.57 15.74 8.96
CA ALA A 290 1.36 15.06 9.42
C ALA A 290 1.56 14.31 10.75
N TYR A 291 2.80 14.05 11.19
CA TYR A 291 3.09 13.51 12.51
C TYR A 291 2.52 14.40 13.61
N LEU A 292 2.42 15.72 13.41
CA LEU A 292 1.79 16.62 14.36
C LEU A 292 0.30 16.27 14.58
N ASP A 293 -0.42 15.93 13.51
CA ASP A 293 -1.81 15.47 13.60
C ASP A 293 -1.95 14.14 14.34
N TYR A 294 -1.01 13.21 14.14
CA TYR A 294 -0.94 11.93 14.86
C TYR A 294 -0.60 12.13 16.33
N SER A 295 0.42 12.92 16.63
CA SER A 295 0.86 13.21 18.01
C SER A 295 -0.24 13.90 18.84
N ALA A 296 -1.14 14.64 18.19
CA ALA A 296 -2.31 15.24 18.84
C ALA A 296 -3.47 14.27 19.09
N ASN A 297 -3.52 13.14 18.37
CA ASN A 297 -4.58 12.14 18.50
C ASN A 297 -4.09 10.79 17.96
N PHE A 298 -3.69 9.89 18.85
CA PHE A 298 -3.13 8.59 18.48
C PHE A 298 -4.16 7.61 17.86
N THR A 299 -5.43 7.98 17.78
CA THR A 299 -6.43 7.22 17.00
C THR A 299 -6.29 7.42 15.49
N LYS A 300 -5.58 8.46 15.06
CA LYS A 300 -5.22 8.66 13.65
C LYS A 300 -4.07 7.72 13.27
N PRO A 301 -3.98 7.29 12.00
CA PRO A 301 -2.83 6.52 11.54
C PRO A 301 -1.55 7.38 11.58
N CYS A 302 -0.41 6.76 11.95
CA CYS A 302 0.90 7.40 11.88
C CYS A 302 1.30 7.62 10.40
N PRO A 303 1.68 8.83 9.99
CA PRO A 303 1.97 9.17 8.58
C PRO A 303 3.42 8.84 8.17
N GLY A 304 3.89 7.65 8.51
CA GLY A 304 5.25 7.19 8.16
C GLY A 304 5.35 6.72 6.71
N ALA A 305 6.49 6.99 6.08
CA ALA A 305 6.89 6.43 4.80
C ALA A 305 8.28 5.80 4.91
N VAL A 306 8.57 4.84 4.02
CA VAL A 306 9.89 4.19 3.94
C VAL A 306 10.51 4.49 2.59
N LEU A 307 11.75 4.96 2.56
CA LEU A 307 12.54 5.06 1.34
C LEU A 307 13.55 3.91 1.27
N GLN A 308 13.67 3.30 0.11
CA GLN A 308 14.80 2.42 -0.23
C GLN A 308 15.78 3.19 -1.12
N VAL A 309 17.05 3.21 -0.72
CA VAL A 309 18.16 3.72 -1.52
C VAL A 309 19.02 2.55 -1.98
N LYS A 310 18.98 2.25 -3.28
CA LYS A 310 19.79 1.18 -3.86
C LYS A 310 21.22 1.63 -4.14
N LEU A 311 22.20 0.89 -3.64
CA LEU A 311 23.61 1.26 -3.71
C LEU A 311 24.47 0.20 -4.41
N SER A 312 25.37 0.65 -5.27
CA SER A 312 26.47 -0.18 -5.81
C SER A 312 27.82 0.35 -5.33
N LYS A 313 28.66 -0.53 -4.76
CA LYS A 313 30.04 -0.19 -4.37
C LYS A 313 30.88 0.17 -5.60
N VAL A 314 31.69 1.22 -5.50
CA VAL A 314 32.63 1.68 -6.52
C VAL A 314 34.05 1.59 -5.96
N GLU A 315 34.75 0.50 -6.29
CA GLU A 315 36.11 0.26 -5.78
C GLU A 315 37.10 1.37 -6.21
N GLY A 316 37.98 1.76 -5.28
CA GLY A 316 39.03 2.76 -5.52
C GLY A 316 38.55 4.21 -5.70
N SER A 317 37.25 4.48 -5.50
CA SER A 317 36.66 5.82 -5.61
C SER A 317 36.61 6.54 -4.26
N LYS A 318 36.78 7.86 -4.27
CA LYS A 318 36.48 8.74 -3.10
C LYS A 318 34.99 8.82 -2.78
N VAL A 319 34.14 8.45 -3.74
CA VAL A 319 32.69 8.31 -3.58
C VAL A 319 32.41 6.81 -3.64
N PRO A 320 32.35 6.14 -2.48
CA PRO A 320 32.36 4.68 -2.41
C PRO A 320 31.07 4.03 -2.92
N PHE A 321 29.97 4.77 -3.01
CA PHE A 321 28.67 4.24 -3.45
C PHE A 321 28.10 5.03 -4.62
N LYS A 322 27.71 4.32 -5.67
CA LYS A 322 26.83 4.83 -6.72
C LYS A 322 25.38 4.62 -6.28
N VAL A 323 24.60 5.69 -6.27
CA VAL A 323 23.15 5.62 -6.05
C VAL A 323 22.49 5.14 -7.35
N ASP A 324 21.95 3.93 -7.35
CA ASP A 324 21.28 3.35 -8.51
C ASP A 324 19.81 3.73 -8.58
N ASP A 325 19.15 3.84 -7.43
CA ASP A 325 17.74 4.20 -7.31
C ASP A 325 17.43 4.79 -5.92
N ILE A 326 16.45 5.69 -5.84
CA ILE A 326 15.84 6.15 -4.59
C ILE A 326 14.33 6.09 -4.80
N ARG A 327 13.64 5.26 -4.02
CA ARG A 327 12.20 5.04 -4.19
C ARG A 327 11.48 4.94 -2.86
N GLU A 328 10.27 5.46 -2.82
CA GLU A 328 9.34 5.20 -1.72
C GLU A 328 8.77 3.79 -1.86
N VAL A 329 8.83 3.04 -0.76
CA VAL A 329 8.35 1.68 -0.67
C VAL A 329 6.95 1.73 -0.09
N PHE A 330 5.95 1.57 -0.95
CA PHE A 330 4.58 1.33 -0.47
C PHE A 330 4.38 -0.16 -0.26
N ALA A 331 3.80 -0.53 0.88
CA ALA A 331 3.39 -1.91 1.14
C ALA A 331 2.42 -2.45 0.06
N ASN A 332 1.68 -1.56 -0.63
CA ASN A 332 0.79 -1.88 -1.75
C ASN A 332 1.35 -1.53 -3.14
N SER A 333 2.60 -1.07 -3.24
CA SER A 333 3.22 -0.61 -4.50
C SER A 333 3.26 -1.68 -5.58
N GLY A 334 3.02 -2.95 -5.26
CA GLY A 334 3.19 -4.07 -6.21
C GLY A 334 4.57 -4.09 -6.86
N THR A 335 5.55 -3.35 -6.31
CA THR A 335 6.93 -3.27 -6.80
C THR A 335 7.83 -4.32 -6.16
N GLY A 336 7.24 -5.27 -5.41
CA GLY A 336 7.92 -6.53 -5.16
C GLY A 336 8.37 -7.05 -6.51
N GLU A 337 9.68 -7.01 -6.77
CA GLU A 337 10.24 -7.47 -8.03
C GLU A 337 9.72 -8.89 -8.24
N PHE A 338 9.05 -9.13 -9.37
CA PHE A 338 8.55 -10.47 -9.68
C PHE A 338 9.72 -11.44 -9.53
N LYS A 339 9.57 -12.51 -8.76
CA LYS A 339 10.62 -13.53 -8.81
C LYS A 339 10.65 -14.07 -10.24
N ARG A 340 11.84 -14.33 -10.78
CA ARG A 340 12.01 -14.98 -12.09
C ARG A 340 11.14 -16.24 -12.22
N GLU A 341 11.02 -16.97 -11.12
CA GLU A 341 10.18 -18.18 -11.04
C GLU A 341 8.70 -17.90 -11.28
N GLU A 342 8.18 -16.76 -10.83
CA GLU A 342 6.77 -16.39 -11.06
C GLU A 342 6.49 -16.17 -12.56
N VAL A 343 7.41 -15.53 -13.26
CA VAL A 343 7.32 -15.33 -14.71
C VAL A 343 7.40 -16.67 -15.44
N TYR A 344 8.31 -17.54 -15.02
CA TYR A 344 8.44 -18.90 -15.56
C TYR A 344 7.15 -19.71 -15.36
N GLN A 345 6.58 -19.72 -14.16
CA GLN A 345 5.31 -20.40 -13.87
C GLN A 345 4.13 -19.79 -14.65
N ALA A 346 4.10 -18.47 -14.82
CA ALA A 346 3.07 -17.83 -15.64
C ALA A 346 3.14 -18.27 -17.12
N LEU A 347 4.34 -18.48 -17.67
CA LEU A 347 4.54 -18.99 -19.03
C LEU A 347 4.14 -20.48 -19.15
N LEU A 348 4.49 -21.31 -18.18
CA LEU A 348 4.11 -22.73 -18.17
C LEU A 348 2.59 -22.93 -18.10
N ASN A 349 1.88 -22.02 -17.44
CA ASN A 349 0.42 -22.06 -17.31
C ASN A 349 -0.33 -21.50 -18.52
N LEU A 350 0.37 -21.07 -19.58
CA LEU A 350 -0.28 -20.67 -20.82
C LEU A 350 -1.01 -21.85 -21.48
N ASP A 351 -2.19 -21.57 -22.03
CA ASP A 351 -2.94 -22.50 -22.85
C ASP A 351 -2.42 -22.44 -24.30
N PRO A 352 -1.78 -23.51 -24.81
CA PRO A 352 -1.16 -23.52 -26.15
C PRO A 352 -2.18 -23.47 -27.30
N SER A 353 -3.47 -23.61 -27.01
CA SER A 353 -4.55 -23.58 -28.02
C SER A 353 -5.16 -22.20 -28.26
N LYS A 354 -4.83 -21.20 -27.42
CA LYS A 354 -5.41 -19.85 -27.52
C LYS A 354 -4.82 -19.07 -28.70
N ALA A 355 -5.68 -18.26 -29.33
CA ALA A 355 -5.30 -17.37 -30.42
C ALA A 355 -4.30 -16.29 -29.97
N HIS A 356 -3.44 -15.87 -30.90
CA HIS A 356 -2.43 -14.84 -30.67
C HIS A 356 -3.00 -13.42 -30.78
N GLY A 357 -2.27 -12.46 -30.23
CA GLY A 357 -2.57 -11.03 -30.34
C GLY A 357 -2.10 -10.42 -31.66
N PRO A 358 -2.03 -9.07 -31.73
CA PRO A 358 -1.53 -8.35 -32.90
C PRO A 358 -0.07 -8.62 -33.26
N ASP A 359 0.70 -9.16 -32.32
CA ASP A 359 2.12 -9.49 -32.42
C ASP A 359 2.41 -10.82 -33.14
N GLY A 360 1.38 -11.65 -33.37
CA GLY A 360 1.51 -12.91 -34.12
C GLY A 360 2.15 -14.07 -33.35
N PHE A 361 2.56 -13.86 -32.10
CA PHE A 361 3.25 -14.89 -31.32
C PHE A 361 2.26 -15.88 -30.67
N PRO A 362 2.33 -17.19 -31.01
CA PRO A 362 1.47 -18.19 -30.40
C PRO A 362 1.91 -18.52 -28.97
N SER A 363 0.94 -18.82 -28.10
CA SER A 363 1.19 -19.20 -26.69
C SER A 363 2.05 -20.46 -26.56
N ARG A 364 1.96 -21.38 -27.53
CA ARG A 364 2.77 -22.61 -27.58
C ARG A 364 4.27 -22.32 -27.49
N ILE A 365 4.78 -21.38 -28.28
CA ILE A 365 6.21 -21.05 -28.29
C ILE A 365 6.64 -20.46 -26.94
N LEU A 366 5.83 -19.55 -26.39
CA LEU A 366 6.12 -18.93 -25.10
C LEU A 366 6.19 -19.96 -23.96
N LYS A 367 5.34 -20.99 -24.02
CA LYS A 367 5.30 -22.09 -23.05
C LYS A 367 6.45 -23.07 -23.22
N GLU A 368 6.71 -23.54 -24.45
CA GLU A 368 7.77 -24.52 -24.72
C GLU A 368 9.17 -23.92 -24.51
N CYS A 369 9.33 -22.61 -24.68
CA CYS A 369 10.58 -21.87 -24.44
C CYS A 369 10.60 -21.11 -23.10
N ALA A 370 9.71 -21.46 -22.16
CA ALA A 370 9.53 -20.70 -20.91
C ALA A 370 10.83 -20.50 -20.12
N LEU A 371 11.66 -21.55 -20.03
CA LEU A 371 12.92 -21.52 -19.27
C LEU A 371 13.89 -20.47 -19.83
N GLN A 372 13.99 -20.38 -21.17
CA GLN A 372 14.90 -19.46 -21.85
C GLN A 372 14.35 -18.02 -21.87
N LEU A 373 13.02 -17.86 -21.94
CA LEU A 373 12.38 -16.55 -22.04
C LEU A 373 12.18 -15.86 -20.67
N ALA A 374 12.01 -16.63 -19.59
CA ALA A 374 11.70 -16.09 -18.27
C ALA A 374 12.71 -15.03 -17.77
N PRO A 375 14.04 -15.17 -17.92
CA PRO A 375 14.99 -14.14 -17.48
C PRO A 375 14.79 -12.79 -18.18
N SER A 376 14.63 -12.80 -19.51
CA SER A 376 14.46 -11.57 -20.30
C SER A 376 13.09 -10.93 -20.06
N LEU A 377 12.03 -11.74 -19.96
CA LEU A 377 10.69 -11.24 -19.65
C LEU A 377 10.60 -10.70 -18.23
N HIS A 378 11.24 -11.36 -17.25
CA HIS A 378 11.37 -10.84 -15.89
C HIS A 378 12.01 -9.44 -15.90
N TYR A 379 13.16 -9.26 -16.55
CA TYR A 379 13.80 -7.94 -16.66
C TYR A 379 12.87 -6.90 -17.28
N LEU A 380 12.16 -7.25 -18.36
CA LEU A 380 11.23 -6.35 -19.04
C LEU A 380 10.03 -5.97 -18.17
N PHE A 381 9.45 -6.95 -17.46
CA PHE A 381 8.30 -6.75 -16.56
C PHE A 381 8.67 -5.88 -15.36
N SER A 382 9.81 -6.17 -14.72
CA SER A 382 10.33 -5.37 -13.60
C SER A 382 10.64 -3.94 -14.04
N LYS A 383 11.19 -3.77 -15.25
CA LYS A 383 11.40 -2.43 -15.83
C LYS A 383 10.08 -1.71 -16.12
N SER A 384 9.07 -2.40 -16.64
CA SER A 384 7.74 -1.84 -16.91
C SER A 384 7.10 -1.28 -15.64
N LEU A 385 7.07 -2.05 -14.55
CA LEU A 385 6.51 -1.61 -13.27
C LEU A 385 7.31 -0.45 -12.66
N ARG A 386 8.64 -0.58 -12.60
CA ARG A 386 9.51 0.46 -12.03
C ARG A 386 9.36 1.79 -12.75
N LEU A 387 9.29 1.78 -14.08
CA LEU A 387 9.12 2.99 -14.87
C LEU A 387 7.65 3.44 -14.99
N SER A 388 6.71 2.68 -14.41
CA SER A 388 5.26 2.94 -14.56
C SER A 388 4.81 3.00 -16.03
N GLN A 389 5.44 2.19 -16.90
CA GLN A 389 5.27 2.25 -18.34
C GLN A 389 5.01 0.86 -18.93
N VAL A 390 3.90 0.73 -19.65
CA VAL A 390 3.58 -0.44 -20.47
C VAL A 390 4.08 -0.19 -21.89
N PRO A 391 4.84 -1.12 -22.50
CA PRO A 391 5.26 -1.03 -23.89
C PRO A 391 4.11 -0.70 -24.85
N THR A 392 4.35 0.23 -25.76
CA THR A 392 3.33 0.73 -26.72
C THR A 392 2.80 -0.37 -27.63
N GLU A 393 3.64 -1.34 -27.97
CA GLU A 393 3.34 -2.51 -28.79
C GLU A 393 2.27 -3.40 -28.14
N TRP A 394 2.17 -3.38 -26.80
CA TRP A 394 1.19 -4.15 -26.04
C TRP A 394 -0.17 -3.44 -25.89
N LYS A 395 -0.25 -2.19 -26.34
CA LYS A 395 -1.45 -1.35 -26.25
C LYS A 395 -2.39 -1.46 -27.45
N LEU A 396 -2.06 -2.30 -28.43
CA LEU A 396 -2.94 -2.63 -29.55
C LEU A 396 -3.74 -3.92 -29.26
N ALA A 397 -5.03 -3.92 -29.62
CA ALA A 397 -5.90 -5.10 -29.54
C ALA A 397 -6.54 -5.42 -30.91
N ASN A 398 -6.65 -6.71 -31.23
CA ASN A 398 -7.50 -7.18 -32.33
C ASN A 398 -8.87 -7.58 -31.77
N ILE A 399 -9.93 -6.92 -32.23
CA ILE A 399 -11.30 -7.25 -31.86
C ILE A 399 -11.83 -8.33 -32.81
N ILE A 400 -12.19 -9.47 -32.25
CA ILE A 400 -12.85 -10.57 -32.96
C ILE A 400 -14.33 -10.58 -32.57
N PRO A 401 -15.25 -10.29 -33.52
CA PRO A 401 -16.68 -10.33 -33.24
C PRO A 401 -17.16 -11.79 -33.15
N LEU A 402 -17.65 -12.19 -31.99
CA LEU A 402 -18.22 -13.51 -31.73
C LEU A 402 -19.73 -13.44 -31.62
N LEU A 403 -20.46 -14.17 -32.47
CA LEU A 403 -21.92 -14.17 -32.45
C LEU A 403 -22.44 -14.75 -31.13
N LYS A 404 -23.23 -13.97 -30.38
CA LYS A 404 -23.85 -14.39 -29.11
C LYS A 404 -25.13 -15.19 -29.37
N LYS A 405 -26.07 -14.61 -30.11
CA LYS A 405 -27.37 -15.20 -30.52
C LYS A 405 -28.07 -14.28 -31.53
N GLY A 406 -29.08 -14.79 -32.24
CA GLY A 406 -29.92 -13.97 -33.12
C GLY A 406 -29.39 -13.83 -34.55
N ASN A 407 -29.83 -12.80 -35.26
CA ASN A 407 -29.49 -12.56 -36.66
C ASN A 407 -28.02 -12.12 -36.82
N LYS A 408 -27.32 -12.69 -37.81
CA LYS A 408 -25.91 -12.39 -38.15
C LYS A 408 -25.72 -11.01 -38.79
N ASP A 409 -26.76 -10.40 -39.34
CA ASP A 409 -26.66 -9.09 -39.98
C ASP A 409 -26.68 -7.91 -38.99
N HIS A 410 -26.91 -8.21 -37.72
CA HIS A 410 -27.09 -7.24 -36.64
C HIS A 410 -25.85 -7.19 -35.75
N VAL A 411 -25.15 -6.06 -35.73
CA VAL A 411 -23.88 -5.90 -35.00
C VAL A 411 -24.04 -6.08 -33.48
N GLU A 412 -25.21 -5.72 -32.94
CA GLU A 412 -25.57 -5.86 -31.53
C GLU A 412 -25.65 -7.32 -31.04
N ASN A 413 -25.74 -8.27 -31.98
CA ASN A 413 -25.75 -9.71 -31.70
C ASN A 413 -24.35 -10.29 -31.52
N TYR A 414 -23.30 -9.50 -31.75
CA TYR A 414 -21.91 -9.92 -31.59
C TYR A 414 -21.29 -9.39 -30.30
N ARG A 415 -20.46 -10.22 -29.65
CA ARG A 415 -19.60 -9.83 -28.55
C ARG A 415 -18.21 -9.49 -29.09
N PRO A 416 -17.65 -8.31 -28.79
CA PRO A 416 -16.27 -8.00 -29.14
C PRO A 416 -15.32 -8.72 -28.16
N ILE A 417 -14.49 -9.64 -28.67
CA ILE A 417 -13.39 -10.22 -27.88
C ILE A 417 -12.07 -9.59 -28.29
N SER A 418 -11.37 -9.02 -27.31
CA SER A 418 -10.06 -8.39 -27.49
C SER A 418 -8.95 -9.43 -27.39
N LEU A 419 -8.31 -9.75 -28.52
CA LEU A 419 -7.05 -10.47 -28.54
C LEU A 419 -5.91 -9.48 -28.28
N LEU A 420 -5.26 -9.67 -27.13
CA LEU A 420 -4.14 -8.88 -26.64
C LEU A 420 -2.82 -9.63 -26.87
N CYS A 421 -1.70 -8.89 -26.84
CA CYS A 421 -0.36 -9.48 -26.78
C CYS A 421 -0.27 -10.49 -25.62
N ILE A 422 0.17 -11.71 -25.90
CA ILE A 422 0.20 -12.77 -24.89
C ILE A 422 1.24 -12.45 -23.81
N ILE A 423 2.38 -11.84 -24.19
CA ILE A 423 3.40 -11.40 -23.23
C ILE A 423 2.83 -10.35 -22.27
N SER A 424 2.04 -9.38 -22.78
CA SER A 424 1.31 -8.43 -21.94
C SER A 424 0.38 -9.15 -20.96
N LYS A 425 -0.33 -10.19 -21.42
CA LYS A 425 -1.19 -10.99 -20.54
C LYS A 425 -0.39 -11.77 -19.50
N THR A 426 0.83 -12.20 -19.80
CA THR A 426 1.72 -12.80 -18.81
C THR A 426 2.11 -11.78 -17.73
N LEU A 427 2.40 -10.53 -18.11
CA LEU A 427 2.61 -9.45 -17.13
C LEU A 427 1.35 -9.20 -16.28
N GLU A 428 0.18 -9.11 -16.92
CA GLU A 428 -1.11 -8.97 -16.22
C GLU A 428 -1.34 -10.09 -15.21
N ARG A 429 -0.95 -11.34 -15.55
CA ARG A 429 -1.03 -12.48 -14.63
C ARG A 429 -0.12 -12.28 -13.41
N CYS A 430 1.13 -11.89 -13.63
CA CYS A 430 2.09 -11.65 -12.55
C CYS A 430 1.58 -10.54 -11.62
N VAL A 431 1.14 -9.40 -12.19
CA VAL A 431 0.51 -8.31 -11.43
C VAL A 431 -0.70 -8.82 -10.65
N LEU A 432 -1.64 -9.51 -11.31
CA LEU A 432 -2.85 -9.99 -10.65
C LEU A 432 -2.57 -10.94 -9.48
N ASN A 433 -1.57 -11.82 -9.60
CA ASN A 433 -1.19 -12.74 -8.53
C ASN A 433 -0.67 -12.00 -7.28
N HIS A 434 0.06 -10.89 -7.48
CA HIS A 434 0.50 -10.04 -6.36
C HIS A 434 -0.65 -9.26 -5.72
N LEU A 435 -1.67 -8.90 -6.51
CA LEU A 435 -2.79 -8.09 -6.04
C LEU A 435 -3.92 -8.93 -5.42
N SER A 436 -4.16 -10.15 -5.91
CA SER A 436 -5.36 -10.92 -5.60
C SER A 436 -5.56 -11.18 -4.12
N HIS A 437 -4.50 -11.52 -3.39
CA HIS A 437 -4.58 -11.78 -1.94
C HIS A 437 -4.72 -10.49 -1.13
N ARG A 438 -4.17 -9.38 -1.62
CA ARG A 438 -4.10 -8.11 -0.88
C ARG A 438 -5.42 -7.36 -0.86
N ILE A 439 -6.24 -7.54 -1.89
CA ILE A 439 -7.49 -6.78 -2.04
C ILE A 439 -8.76 -7.60 -1.80
N GLN A 440 -8.65 -8.92 -1.66
CA GLN A 440 -9.82 -9.80 -1.52
C GLN A 440 -10.67 -9.44 -0.29
N SER A 441 -10.04 -8.99 0.80
CA SER A 441 -10.71 -8.50 2.01
C SER A 441 -11.50 -7.21 1.78
N ASN A 442 -11.08 -6.40 0.80
CA ASN A 442 -11.66 -5.07 0.54
C ASN A 442 -12.79 -5.15 -0.51
N ILE A 443 -12.95 -6.28 -1.19
CA ILE A 443 -14.08 -6.51 -2.10
C ILE A 443 -15.35 -6.79 -1.29
N HIS A 444 -16.39 -5.99 -1.55
CA HIS A 444 -17.67 -6.03 -0.87
C HIS A 444 -18.24 -7.46 -0.85
N SER A 445 -18.81 -7.86 0.29
CA SER A 445 -19.29 -9.23 0.53
C SER A 445 -20.36 -9.69 -0.47
N ALA A 446 -21.12 -8.75 -1.05
CA ALA A 446 -22.12 -8.99 -2.08
C ALA A 446 -21.57 -9.37 -3.47
N GLN A 447 -20.27 -9.16 -3.75
CA GLN A 447 -19.66 -9.45 -5.05
C GLN A 447 -19.13 -10.88 -5.12
N TYR A 448 -19.73 -11.72 -5.96
CA TYR A 448 -19.35 -13.13 -6.14
C TYR A 448 -18.67 -13.39 -7.49
N GLY A 449 -18.72 -12.44 -8.42
CA GLY A 449 -18.05 -12.55 -9.71
C GLY A 449 -16.57 -12.21 -9.62
N PHE A 450 -15.73 -13.06 -10.20
CA PHE A 450 -14.27 -12.87 -10.29
C PHE A 450 -13.54 -12.73 -8.93
N VAL A 451 -14.16 -13.18 -7.84
CA VAL A 451 -13.54 -13.21 -6.50
C VAL A 451 -13.19 -14.65 -6.15
N ASN A 452 -11.94 -14.88 -5.73
CA ASN A 452 -11.50 -16.21 -5.34
C ASN A 452 -12.36 -16.76 -4.18
N GLY A 453 -12.69 -18.05 -4.21
CA GLY A 453 -13.56 -18.68 -3.21
C GLY A 453 -15.04 -18.29 -3.25
N ARG A 454 -15.48 -17.43 -4.20
CA ARG A 454 -16.89 -17.11 -4.44
C ARG A 454 -17.32 -17.67 -5.80
N SER A 455 -18.59 -18.07 -5.91
CA SER A 455 -19.13 -18.68 -7.14
C SER A 455 -20.57 -18.26 -7.41
N SER A 456 -21.03 -18.47 -8.65
CA SER A 456 -22.43 -18.23 -9.02
C SER A 456 -23.38 -19.07 -8.16
N THR A 457 -23.03 -20.34 -7.93
CA THR A 457 -23.78 -21.24 -7.06
C THR A 457 -23.86 -20.74 -5.62
N ALA A 458 -22.75 -20.25 -5.05
CA ALA A 458 -22.73 -19.75 -3.69
C ALA A 458 -23.64 -18.51 -3.52
N GLN A 459 -23.63 -17.60 -4.49
CA GLN A 459 -24.55 -16.45 -4.48
C GLN A 459 -26.00 -16.90 -4.56
N LEU A 460 -26.33 -17.74 -5.56
CA LEU A 460 -27.68 -18.24 -5.75
C LEU A 460 -28.20 -18.93 -4.49
N LEU A 461 -27.40 -19.82 -3.87
CA LEU A 461 -27.78 -20.49 -2.63
C LEU A 461 -28.07 -19.49 -1.50
N SER A 462 -27.23 -18.47 -1.32
CA SER A 462 -27.41 -17.46 -0.27
C SER A 462 -28.72 -16.66 -0.45
N ILE A 463 -28.95 -16.16 -1.67
CA ILE A 463 -30.13 -15.36 -2.00
C ILE A 463 -31.40 -16.22 -1.96
N LEU A 464 -31.38 -17.39 -2.59
CA LEU A 464 -32.54 -18.29 -2.64
C LEU A 464 -32.90 -18.86 -1.27
N ASN A 465 -31.92 -19.10 -0.39
CA ASN A 465 -32.21 -19.48 0.99
C ASN A 465 -32.97 -18.37 1.74
N THR A 466 -32.60 -17.11 1.51
CA THR A 466 -33.32 -15.96 2.09
C THR A 466 -34.75 -15.87 1.55
N ILE A 467 -34.92 -15.98 0.24
CA ILE A 467 -36.23 -15.97 -0.42
C ILE A 467 -37.08 -17.16 0.05
N GLY A 468 -36.48 -18.34 0.16
CA GLY A 468 -37.15 -19.56 0.64
C GLY A 468 -37.69 -19.41 2.05
N LYS A 469 -36.89 -18.87 2.98
CA LYS A 469 -37.34 -18.56 4.35
C LYS A 469 -38.53 -17.60 4.38
N ASN A 470 -38.52 -16.57 3.53
CA ASN A 470 -39.66 -15.65 3.40
C ASN A 470 -40.91 -16.38 2.88
N LEU A 471 -40.76 -17.28 1.91
CA LEU A 471 -41.86 -18.10 1.39
C LEU A 471 -42.44 -19.04 2.43
N ASP A 472 -41.61 -19.68 3.25
CA ASP A 472 -42.05 -20.57 4.32
C ASP A 472 -42.87 -19.82 5.39
N GLN A 473 -42.60 -18.53 5.57
CA GLN A 473 -43.38 -17.62 6.41
C GLN A 473 -44.62 -17.02 5.70
N GLY A 474 -44.89 -17.40 4.45
CA GLY A 474 -46.00 -16.88 3.67
C GLY A 474 -45.83 -15.43 3.21
N LEU A 475 -44.60 -14.91 3.21
CA LEU A 475 -44.27 -13.54 2.81
C LEU A 475 -44.04 -13.43 1.29
N GLN A 476 -43.90 -12.20 0.81
CA GLN A 476 -43.56 -11.89 -0.59
C GLN A 476 -42.15 -11.30 -0.62
N THR A 477 -41.36 -11.68 -1.61
CA THR A 477 -40.06 -11.06 -1.90
C THR A 477 -40.07 -10.54 -3.33
N ASP A 478 -39.82 -9.25 -3.50
CA ASP A 478 -39.63 -8.66 -4.83
C ASP A 478 -38.13 -8.65 -5.14
N VAL A 479 -37.79 -9.13 -6.34
CA VAL A 479 -36.42 -9.16 -6.86
C VAL A 479 -36.33 -8.26 -8.09
N VAL A 480 -35.40 -7.31 -8.07
CA VAL A 480 -35.14 -6.39 -9.18
C VAL A 480 -33.83 -6.79 -9.84
N PHE A 481 -33.90 -7.26 -11.08
CA PHE A 481 -32.75 -7.61 -11.89
C PHE A 481 -32.34 -6.40 -12.71
N MET A 482 -31.08 -6.00 -12.61
CA MET A 482 -30.52 -4.85 -13.31
C MET A 482 -29.44 -5.28 -14.30
N ASP A 483 -29.46 -4.70 -15.50
CA ASP A 483 -28.53 -4.96 -16.59
C ASP A 483 -27.76 -3.68 -16.90
N ILE A 484 -26.42 -3.71 -16.89
CA ILE A 484 -25.58 -2.54 -17.20
C ILE A 484 -25.24 -2.53 -18.70
N CYS A 485 -25.40 -1.39 -19.36
CA CYS A 485 -25.07 -1.23 -20.77
C CYS A 485 -23.57 -1.35 -21.00
N LYS A 486 -23.15 -2.44 -21.69
CA LYS A 486 -21.76 -2.67 -22.11
C LYS A 486 -20.77 -2.47 -20.95
N ALA A 487 -21.05 -3.07 -19.80
CA ALA A 487 -20.40 -2.74 -18.53
C ALA A 487 -18.87 -2.62 -18.62
N PHE A 488 -18.19 -3.62 -19.18
CA PHE A 488 -16.73 -3.60 -19.35
C PHE A 488 -16.23 -2.52 -20.31
N ASP A 489 -16.98 -2.19 -21.36
CA ASP A 489 -16.57 -1.20 -22.38
C ASP A 489 -16.87 0.25 -21.93
N SER A 490 -17.75 0.42 -20.95
CA SER A 490 -18.24 1.72 -20.46
C SER A 490 -17.45 2.28 -19.26
N VAL A 491 -16.52 1.52 -18.68
CA VAL A 491 -15.72 1.93 -17.52
C VAL A 491 -14.96 3.22 -17.81
N ASP A 492 -15.19 4.27 -17.03
CA ASP A 492 -14.46 5.53 -17.18
C ASP A 492 -13.05 5.40 -16.56
N HIS A 493 -12.00 5.74 -17.32
CA HIS A 493 -10.62 5.56 -16.86
C HIS A 493 -10.27 6.50 -15.71
N SER A 494 -10.76 7.73 -15.70
CA SER A 494 -10.46 8.70 -14.64
C SER A 494 -11.14 8.28 -13.33
N ILE A 495 -12.40 7.85 -13.39
CA ILE A 495 -13.13 7.33 -12.23
C ILE A 495 -12.47 6.04 -11.72
N LEU A 496 -12.06 5.14 -12.62
CA LEU A 496 -11.37 3.91 -12.24
C LEU A 496 -10.05 4.19 -11.51
N LEU A 497 -9.26 5.14 -12.00
CA LEU A 497 -8.00 5.53 -11.35
C LEU A 497 -8.25 6.16 -9.98
N GLN A 498 -9.28 6.98 -9.84
CA GLN A 498 -9.68 7.52 -8.53
C GLN A 498 -10.11 6.39 -7.58
N LYS A 499 -10.93 5.44 -8.04
CA LYS A 499 -11.35 4.30 -7.22
C LYS A 499 -10.19 3.38 -6.85
N LEU A 500 -9.20 3.20 -7.73
CA LEU A 500 -7.96 2.49 -7.40
C LEU A 500 -7.21 3.22 -6.30
N HIS A 501 -7.07 4.55 -6.41
CA HIS A 501 -6.48 5.36 -5.35
C HIS A 501 -7.21 5.20 -4.02
N ASP A 502 -8.55 5.27 -4.03
CA ASP A 502 -9.38 5.11 -2.83
C ASP A 502 -9.33 3.67 -2.28
N PHE A 503 -9.08 2.68 -3.13
CA PHE A 503 -8.76 1.29 -2.74
C PHE A 503 -7.40 1.13 -2.05
N GLY A 504 -6.59 2.20 -2.04
CA GLY A 504 -5.25 2.26 -1.46
C GLY A 504 -4.13 2.20 -2.49
N PHE A 505 -4.39 2.05 -3.79
CA PHE A 505 -3.30 2.02 -4.78
C PHE A 505 -2.64 3.39 -4.93
N SER A 506 -1.33 3.46 -4.73
CA SER A 506 -0.57 4.72 -4.85
C SER A 506 0.74 4.53 -5.63
N GLY A 507 1.46 5.64 -5.83
CA GLY A 507 2.81 5.64 -6.39
C GLY A 507 2.92 5.02 -7.79
N SER A 508 3.98 4.26 -8.01
CA SER A 508 4.34 3.68 -9.31
C SER A 508 3.30 2.72 -9.87
N LEU A 509 2.61 1.94 -9.04
CA LEU A 509 1.59 1.02 -9.53
C LEU A 509 0.33 1.73 -10.00
N LEU A 510 -0.10 2.79 -9.30
CA LEU A 510 -1.22 3.61 -9.77
C LEU A 510 -0.88 4.29 -11.10
N LEU A 511 0.34 4.83 -11.22
CA LEU A 511 0.87 5.39 -12.47
C LEU A 511 0.99 4.33 -13.58
N TRP A 512 1.35 3.10 -13.22
CA TRP A 512 1.39 1.97 -14.15
C TRP A 512 -0.01 1.62 -14.65
N PHE A 513 -1.04 1.60 -13.78
CA PHE A 513 -2.43 1.41 -14.21
C PHE A 513 -2.91 2.55 -15.13
N GLN A 514 -2.55 3.80 -14.80
CA GLN A 514 -2.83 4.94 -15.68
C GLN A 514 -2.18 4.75 -17.05
N ASN A 515 -0.93 4.29 -17.09
CA ASN A 515 -0.25 3.99 -18.35
C ASN A 515 -0.87 2.78 -19.07
N TYR A 516 -1.26 1.73 -18.35
CA TYR A 516 -1.88 0.52 -18.89
C TYR A 516 -3.20 0.80 -19.60
N LEU A 517 -4.02 1.70 -19.05
CA LEU A 517 -5.32 2.12 -19.59
C LEU A 517 -5.20 3.14 -20.73
N SER A 518 -4.19 4.01 -20.69
CA SER A 518 -4.03 5.11 -21.65
C SER A 518 -3.25 4.73 -22.91
N GLY A 519 -3.53 5.44 -24.01
CA GLY A 519 -2.82 5.28 -25.28
C GLY A 519 -3.09 3.91 -25.94
N ARG A 520 -4.24 3.30 -25.65
CA ARG A 520 -4.63 2.02 -26.24
C ARG A 520 -5.39 2.21 -27.54
N PHE A 521 -5.20 1.27 -28.45
CA PHE A 521 -5.87 1.22 -29.74
C PHE A 521 -6.49 -0.16 -29.97
N GLN A 522 -7.55 -0.19 -30.75
CA GLN A 522 -8.21 -1.42 -31.18
C GLN A 522 -8.53 -1.38 -32.67
N ARG A 523 -8.56 -2.55 -33.30
CA ARG A 523 -8.98 -2.73 -34.70
C ARG A 523 -9.79 -4.01 -34.83
N VAL A 524 -10.80 -4.03 -35.70
CA VAL A 524 -11.66 -5.20 -35.91
C VAL A 524 -11.02 -6.11 -36.95
N THR A 525 -10.99 -7.42 -36.69
CA THR A 525 -10.50 -8.42 -37.65
C THR A 525 -11.58 -9.45 -37.95
N VAL A 526 -11.92 -9.60 -39.24
CA VAL A 526 -12.93 -10.53 -39.74
C VAL A 526 -12.36 -11.25 -40.95
N HIS A 527 -12.35 -12.59 -40.92
CA HIS A 527 -11.86 -13.43 -42.01
C HIS A 527 -10.48 -13.02 -42.56
N GLY A 528 -9.56 -12.59 -41.67
CA GLY A 528 -8.20 -12.17 -42.03
C GLY A 528 -8.06 -10.73 -42.53
N ALA A 529 -9.17 -10.03 -42.80
CA ALA A 529 -9.15 -8.60 -43.09
C ALA A 529 -9.23 -7.79 -41.79
N THR A 530 -8.48 -6.68 -41.72
CA THR A 530 -8.38 -5.85 -40.52
C THR A 530 -8.74 -4.40 -40.82
N SER A 531 -9.53 -3.77 -39.96
CA SER A 531 -9.89 -2.36 -40.07
C SER A 531 -8.73 -1.43 -39.74
N THR A 532 -8.92 -0.12 -39.98
CA THR A 532 -8.09 0.91 -39.34
C THR A 532 -8.21 0.83 -37.82
N SER A 533 -7.14 1.22 -37.13
CA SER A 533 -7.11 1.28 -35.66
C SER A 533 -7.81 2.54 -35.15
N LEU A 534 -8.55 2.40 -34.05
CA LEU A 534 -9.18 3.51 -33.33
C LEU A 534 -8.72 3.53 -31.87
N PRO A 535 -8.62 4.71 -31.24
CA PRO A 535 -8.25 4.81 -29.84
C PRO A 535 -9.37 4.26 -28.94
N ILE A 536 -8.97 3.68 -27.81
CA ILE A 536 -9.87 3.25 -26.73
C ILE A 536 -9.92 4.38 -25.70
N THR A 537 -11.08 5.01 -25.56
CA THR A 537 -11.29 6.16 -24.65
C THR A 537 -11.99 5.78 -23.33
N SER A 538 -12.56 4.59 -23.27
CA SER A 538 -13.22 4.03 -22.09
C SER A 538 -13.15 2.51 -22.12
N GLY A 539 -13.41 1.90 -20.98
CA GLY A 539 -13.54 0.47 -20.82
C GLY A 539 -12.25 -0.23 -20.41
N VAL A 540 -12.41 -1.45 -19.94
CA VAL A 540 -11.34 -2.41 -19.68
C VAL A 540 -11.39 -3.51 -20.74
N PRO A 541 -10.26 -3.97 -21.31
CA PRO A 541 -10.29 -4.86 -22.47
C PRO A 541 -10.96 -6.22 -22.17
N GLN A 542 -12.01 -6.59 -22.92
CA GLN A 542 -12.68 -7.89 -22.83
C GLN A 542 -11.78 -9.01 -23.36
N GLY A 543 -10.96 -9.59 -22.48
CA GLY A 543 -9.91 -10.55 -22.84
C GLY A 543 -8.61 -10.34 -22.06
N SER A 544 -8.49 -9.20 -21.37
CA SER A 544 -7.48 -8.98 -20.34
C SER A 544 -7.75 -9.83 -19.09
N LEU A 545 -6.69 -10.17 -18.38
CA LEU A 545 -6.73 -10.80 -17.07
C LEU A 545 -6.98 -9.77 -15.97
N LEU A 546 -6.48 -8.53 -16.14
CA LEU A 546 -6.73 -7.43 -15.20
C LEU A 546 -8.13 -6.82 -15.34
N GLY A 547 -8.79 -6.94 -16.51
CA GLY A 547 -10.09 -6.30 -16.75
C GLY A 547 -11.17 -6.69 -15.74
N PRO A 548 -11.40 -7.99 -15.46
CA PRO A 548 -12.32 -8.43 -14.41
C PRO A 548 -11.99 -7.87 -13.03
N PHE A 549 -10.70 -7.85 -12.67
CA PHE A 549 -10.23 -7.26 -11.41
C PHE A 549 -10.56 -5.77 -11.32
N LEU A 550 -10.23 -5.01 -12.37
CA LEU A 550 -10.49 -3.57 -12.43
C LEU A 550 -11.99 -3.25 -12.39
N PHE A 551 -12.81 -4.09 -13.02
CA PHE A 551 -14.26 -3.96 -12.96
C PHE A 551 -14.81 -4.24 -11.55
N SER A 552 -14.30 -5.26 -10.87
CA SER A 552 -14.68 -5.55 -9.48
C SER A 552 -14.34 -4.39 -8.54
N VAL A 553 -13.19 -3.72 -8.72
CA VAL A 553 -12.84 -2.49 -7.99
C VAL A 553 -13.83 -1.36 -8.34
N TYR A 554 -14.15 -1.20 -9.62
CA TYR A 554 -15.01 -0.11 -10.09
C TYR A 554 -16.43 -0.15 -9.50
N ILE A 555 -17.04 -1.33 -9.43
CA ILE A 555 -18.43 -1.52 -8.96
C ILE A 555 -18.52 -1.70 -7.44
N ASN A 556 -17.39 -1.73 -6.73
CA ASN A 556 -17.32 -2.21 -5.34
C ASN A 556 -18.17 -1.40 -4.35
N ASP A 557 -18.36 -0.11 -4.62
CA ASP A 557 -19.11 0.83 -3.80
C ASP A 557 -20.60 0.93 -4.17
N LEU A 558 -21.06 0.26 -5.25
CA LEU A 558 -22.46 0.21 -5.64
C LEU A 558 -23.39 -0.18 -4.47
N PRO A 559 -23.09 -1.22 -3.66
CA PRO A 559 -23.91 -1.61 -2.51
C PRO A 559 -24.08 -0.55 -1.42
N ASN A 560 -23.24 0.49 -1.38
CA ASN A 560 -23.32 1.54 -0.36
C ASN A 560 -24.48 2.52 -0.61
N ASN A 561 -25.14 2.41 -1.76
CA ASN A 561 -26.19 3.33 -2.23
C ASN A 561 -27.60 2.77 -2.03
N ILE A 562 -27.74 1.73 -1.18
CA ILE A 562 -29.02 1.11 -0.85
C ILE A 562 -29.16 0.95 0.66
N SER A 563 -30.40 0.77 1.10
CA SER A 563 -30.74 0.54 2.50
C SER A 563 -30.19 -0.79 3.00
N THR A 564 -29.77 -0.81 4.27
CA THR A 564 -29.28 -2.01 4.96
C THR A 564 -30.32 -3.13 5.08
N SER A 565 -31.59 -2.79 4.84
CA SER A 565 -32.72 -3.73 4.89
C SER A 565 -33.03 -4.39 3.53
N THR A 566 -32.36 -3.98 2.46
CA THR A 566 -32.47 -4.56 1.13
C THR A 566 -31.23 -5.38 0.81
N GLY A 567 -31.42 -6.61 0.36
CA GLY A 567 -30.32 -7.47 -0.05
C GLY A 567 -29.84 -7.12 -1.46
N VAL A 568 -28.53 -7.24 -1.70
CA VAL A 568 -27.93 -7.06 -3.03
C VAL A 568 -27.02 -8.24 -3.38
N GLY A 569 -27.13 -8.70 -4.62
CA GLY A 569 -26.25 -9.70 -5.20
C GLY A 569 -25.54 -9.12 -6.43
N LEU A 570 -24.21 -9.19 -6.44
CA LEU A 570 -23.38 -8.80 -7.57
C LEU A 570 -22.62 -10.01 -8.10
N PHE A 571 -22.71 -10.27 -9.40
CA PHE A 571 -21.83 -11.23 -10.07
C PHE A 571 -21.28 -10.58 -11.32
N ALA A 572 -20.07 -10.02 -11.22
CA ALA A 572 -19.56 -9.10 -12.22
C ALA A 572 -20.54 -7.92 -12.40
N ASP A 573 -21.06 -7.72 -13.61
CA ASP A 573 -22.05 -6.70 -13.97
C ASP A 573 -23.50 -7.09 -13.64
N ASP A 574 -23.80 -8.39 -13.46
CA ASP A 574 -25.13 -8.85 -13.08
C ASP A 574 -25.46 -8.39 -11.66
N THR A 575 -26.37 -7.42 -11.55
CA THR A 575 -26.79 -6.82 -10.28
C THR A 575 -28.25 -7.17 -9.99
N LYS A 576 -28.54 -7.56 -8.75
CA LYS A 576 -29.92 -7.80 -8.31
C LYS A 576 -30.16 -7.29 -6.90
N LEU A 577 -31.30 -6.63 -6.71
CA LEU A 577 -31.84 -6.26 -5.41
C LEU A 577 -32.93 -7.24 -5.01
N TYR A 578 -33.02 -7.59 -3.74
CA TYR A 578 -34.11 -8.43 -3.22
C TYR A 578 -34.57 -7.96 -1.85
N ARG A 579 -35.88 -7.82 -1.68
CA ARG A 579 -36.48 -7.31 -0.44
C ARG A 579 -37.77 -8.04 -0.10
N CYS A 580 -37.97 -8.33 1.19
CA CYS A 580 -39.27 -8.78 1.69
C CYS A 580 -40.26 -7.60 1.65
N VAL A 581 -41.40 -7.78 0.98
CA VAL A 581 -42.40 -6.74 0.76
C VAL A 581 -43.71 -7.18 1.39
N GLN A 582 -44.05 -6.60 2.55
CA GLN A 582 -45.26 -6.93 3.28
C GLN A 582 -46.34 -5.86 3.12
N ASN A 583 -45.92 -4.62 2.92
CA ASN A 583 -46.78 -3.45 2.79
C ASN A 583 -46.20 -2.45 1.77
N PRO A 584 -46.96 -1.42 1.36
CA PRO A 584 -46.48 -0.44 0.39
C PRO A 584 -45.23 0.35 0.82
N CYS A 585 -44.97 0.51 2.12
CA CYS A 585 -43.77 1.18 2.61
C CYS A 585 -42.51 0.36 2.30
N ASP A 586 -42.57 -0.98 2.39
CA ASP A 586 -41.45 -1.83 1.98
C ASP A 586 -41.13 -1.69 0.47
N ALA A 587 -42.18 -1.57 -0.35
CA ALA A 587 -42.02 -1.33 -1.78
C ALA A 587 -41.44 0.06 -2.07
N LEU A 588 -41.83 1.08 -1.30
CA LEU A 588 -41.23 2.42 -1.40
C LEU A 588 -39.73 2.39 -1.07
N VAL A 589 -39.31 1.65 -0.03
CA VAL A 589 -37.87 1.51 0.27
C VAL A 589 -37.12 0.84 -0.87
N LEU A 590 -37.66 -0.23 -1.47
CA LEU A 590 -37.04 -0.86 -2.63
C LEU A 590 -37.02 0.10 -3.85
N GLN A 591 -38.03 0.95 -4.03
CA GLN A 591 -38.03 1.99 -5.06
C GLN A 591 -36.95 3.05 -4.82
N ASP A 592 -36.76 3.50 -3.57
CA ASP A 592 -35.70 4.43 -3.19
C ASP A 592 -34.31 3.80 -3.41
N ASP A 593 -34.15 2.51 -3.12
CA ASP A 593 -32.92 1.76 -3.38
C ASP A 593 -32.61 1.66 -4.88
N ILE A 594 -33.62 1.43 -5.74
CA ILE A 594 -33.46 1.50 -7.21
C ILE A 594 -32.99 2.90 -7.64
N GLN A 595 -33.53 3.95 -7.03
CA GLN A 595 -33.15 5.33 -7.32
C GLN A 595 -31.72 5.64 -6.85
N GLY A 596 -31.31 5.12 -5.69
CA GLY A 596 -29.92 5.21 -5.21
C GLY A 596 -28.93 4.59 -6.19
N LEU A 597 -29.26 3.41 -6.73
CA LEU A 597 -28.44 2.78 -7.75
C LEU A 597 -28.44 3.54 -9.08
N LEU A 598 -29.56 4.16 -9.47
CA LEU A 598 -29.60 5.04 -10.64
C LEU A 598 -28.67 6.25 -10.46
N CYS A 599 -28.70 6.93 -9.31
CA CYS A 599 -27.80 8.04 -9.00
C CYS A 599 -26.33 7.59 -9.08
N TRP A 600 -25.99 6.48 -8.42
CA TRP A 600 -24.65 5.89 -8.50
C TRP A 600 -24.24 5.61 -9.94
N SER A 601 -25.15 5.09 -10.77
CA SER A 601 -24.88 4.75 -12.17
C SER A 601 -24.54 5.98 -13.02
N ILE A 602 -25.15 7.13 -12.72
CA ILE A 602 -24.91 8.41 -13.39
C ILE A 602 -23.54 8.95 -12.99
N GLU A 603 -23.26 8.99 -11.69
CA GLU A 603 -21.97 9.44 -11.14
C GLU A 603 -20.80 8.61 -11.67
N ASN A 604 -21.01 7.29 -11.76
CA ASN A 604 -20.02 6.32 -12.22
C ASN A 604 -20.06 6.07 -13.73
N ARG A 605 -20.87 6.82 -14.50
CA ARG A 605 -20.98 6.71 -15.97
C ARG A 605 -21.30 5.29 -16.48
N LEU A 606 -21.94 4.44 -15.67
CA LEU A 606 -22.34 3.07 -16.01
C LEU A 606 -23.86 2.95 -16.16
N ARG A 607 -24.39 3.35 -17.31
CA ARG A 607 -25.85 3.38 -17.55
C ARG A 607 -26.49 1.99 -17.47
N PHE A 608 -27.64 1.89 -16.82
CA PHE A 608 -28.49 0.70 -16.90
C PHE A 608 -29.24 0.58 -18.22
N ASN A 609 -29.50 -0.66 -18.63
CA ASN A 609 -30.34 -1.01 -19.77
C ASN A 609 -31.78 -1.22 -19.28
N GLN A 610 -32.55 -0.13 -19.22
CA GLN A 610 -33.94 -0.14 -18.74
C GLN A 610 -34.79 -1.25 -19.37
N SER A 611 -34.66 -1.49 -20.68
CA SER A 611 -35.44 -2.52 -21.39
C SER A 611 -35.14 -3.96 -20.96
N LYS A 612 -33.98 -4.19 -20.34
CA LYS A 612 -33.56 -5.50 -19.83
C LYS A 612 -33.67 -5.63 -18.32
N CYS A 613 -33.79 -4.50 -17.61
CA CYS A 613 -34.11 -4.51 -16.19
C CYS A 613 -35.54 -5.02 -15.97
N LYS A 614 -35.73 -5.87 -14.96
CA LYS A 614 -36.99 -6.57 -14.72
C LYS A 614 -37.26 -6.76 -13.25
N VAL A 615 -38.54 -6.88 -12.89
CA VAL A 615 -38.99 -7.24 -11.55
C VAL A 615 -39.59 -8.63 -11.56
N LEU A 616 -39.28 -9.43 -10.54
CA LEU A 616 -39.92 -10.71 -10.27
C LEU A 616 -40.44 -10.71 -8.83
N SER A 617 -41.75 -10.74 -8.67
CA SER A 617 -42.39 -10.92 -7.35
C SER A 617 -42.52 -12.40 -7.03
N ILE A 618 -41.78 -12.85 -6.01
CA ILE A 618 -41.76 -14.23 -5.57
C ILE A 618 -42.66 -14.39 -4.33
N THR A 619 -43.79 -15.07 -4.50
CA THR A 619 -44.74 -15.33 -3.41
C THR A 619 -45.72 -16.47 -3.74
N ARG A 620 -46.30 -17.06 -2.68
CA ARG A 620 -47.41 -18.03 -2.77
C ARG A 620 -48.75 -17.43 -2.33
N LYS A 621 -48.80 -16.12 -2.05
CA LYS A 621 -50.03 -15.41 -1.70
C LYS A 621 -51.04 -15.46 -2.86
N LYS A 622 -52.32 -15.61 -2.53
CA LYS A 622 -53.42 -15.52 -3.51
C LYS A 622 -53.57 -14.11 -4.08
N SER A 623 -53.33 -13.10 -3.24
CA SER A 623 -53.37 -11.68 -3.59
C SER A 623 -52.01 -11.05 -3.27
N PRO A 624 -51.05 -11.08 -4.21
CA PRO A 624 -49.75 -10.44 -4.05
C PRO A 624 -49.88 -8.91 -4.04
N LEU A 625 -48.95 -8.23 -3.36
CA LEU A 625 -48.82 -6.78 -3.47
C LEU A 625 -48.20 -6.47 -4.83
N ILE A 626 -48.86 -5.61 -5.61
CA ILE A 626 -48.38 -5.16 -6.91
C ILE A 626 -47.89 -3.73 -6.75
N TYR A 627 -46.62 -3.49 -7.06
CA TYR A 627 -46.03 -2.16 -7.03
C TYR A 627 -45.34 -1.85 -8.38
N PRO A 628 -45.63 -0.70 -9.01
CA PRO A 628 -45.06 -0.34 -10.30
C PRO A 628 -43.67 0.31 -10.12
N TYR A 629 -42.66 -0.49 -9.82
CA TYR A 629 -41.29 0.00 -9.68
C TYR A 629 -40.81 0.68 -10.96
N LYS A 630 -40.07 1.78 -10.82
CA LYS A 630 -39.54 2.59 -11.91
C LYS A 630 -38.03 2.67 -11.84
N LEU A 631 -37.40 2.73 -13.01
CA LEU A 631 -36.00 3.08 -13.18
C LEU A 631 -35.94 4.33 -14.06
N ASP A 632 -35.56 5.45 -13.46
CA ASP A 632 -35.78 6.80 -14.02
C ASP A 632 -37.28 7.07 -14.17
N ASN A 633 -37.76 7.40 -15.36
CA ASN A 633 -39.19 7.70 -15.58
C ASN A 633 -40.03 6.49 -15.99
N ASP A 634 -39.38 5.39 -16.37
CA ASP A 634 -40.03 4.22 -16.97
C ASP A 634 -40.31 3.12 -15.95
N GLN A 635 -41.48 2.51 -16.05
CA GLN A 635 -41.86 1.36 -15.24
C GLN A 635 -41.10 0.11 -15.67
N LEU A 636 -40.51 -0.59 -14.71
CA LEU A 636 -39.83 -1.86 -14.94
C LEU A 636 -40.82 -2.96 -15.29
N LEU A 637 -40.43 -3.81 -16.24
CA LEU A 637 -41.25 -4.93 -16.70
C LEU A 637 -41.32 -6.01 -15.61
N VAL A 638 -42.54 -6.37 -15.22
CA VAL A 638 -42.79 -7.52 -14.33
C VAL A 638 -42.69 -8.80 -15.15
N SER A 639 -41.81 -9.70 -14.74
CA SER A 639 -41.55 -10.97 -15.43
C SER A 639 -42.25 -12.13 -14.73
N ASN A 640 -42.77 -13.09 -15.51
CA ASN A 640 -43.38 -14.32 -14.99
C ASN A 640 -42.39 -15.48 -14.80
N ALA A 641 -41.13 -15.26 -15.17
CA ALA A 641 -39.96 -16.08 -14.86
C ALA A 641 -38.70 -15.27 -15.23
N GLN A 642 -37.57 -15.52 -14.58
CA GLN A 642 -36.31 -14.85 -14.92
C GLN A 642 -35.13 -15.82 -14.86
N VAL A 643 -34.23 -15.74 -15.84
CA VAL A 643 -32.96 -16.46 -15.79
C VAL A 643 -31.98 -15.66 -14.95
N ASP A 644 -31.49 -16.26 -13.87
CA ASP A 644 -30.48 -15.71 -12.97
C ASP A 644 -29.29 -16.67 -12.88
N LEU A 645 -28.11 -16.19 -13.29
CA LEU A 645 -26.86 -16.96 -13.29
C LEU A 645 -26.98 -18.38 -13.90
N GLY A 646 -27.82 -18.52 -14.93
CA GLY A 646 -28.05 -19.76 -15.68
C GLY A 646 -29.28 -20.57 -15.22
N ILE A 647 -29.95 -20.20 -14.14
CA ILE A 647 -31.11 -20.91 -13.59
C ILE A 647 -32.39 -20.08 -13.78
N THR A 648 -33.45 -20.71 -14.26
CA THR A 648 -34.78 -20.08 -14.37
C THR A 648 -35.47 -20.06 -13.00
N ILE A 649 -35.79 -18.87 -12.50
CA ILE A 649 -36.53 -18.63 -11.26
C ILE A 649 -37.98 -18.27 -11.60
N SER A 650 -38.94 -18.94 -10.95
CA SER A 650 -40.38 -18.69 -11.13
C SER A 650 -40.99 -17.91 -9.94
N PRO A 651 -42.13 -17.22 -10.12
CA PRO A 651 -42.82 -16.45 -9.08
C PRO A 651 -43.23 -17.26 -7.83
N LYS A 652 -43.36 -18.58 -7.96
CA LYS A 652 -43.71 -19.47 -6.83
C LYS A 652 -42.50 -20.24 -6.27
N LEU A 653 -41.31 -19.96 -6.81
CA LEU A 653 -40.08 -20.70 -6.58
C LEU A 653 -40.26 -22.22 -6.82
N LEU A 654 -40.97 -22.55 -7.90
CA LEU A 654 -41.11 -23.91 -8.42
C LEU A 654 -40.06 -24.16 -9.50
N TRP A 655 -39.52 -25.36 -9.54
CA TRP A 655 -38.42 -25.74 -10.44
C TRP A 655 -38.87 -26.32 -11.78
N ASN A 656 -40.18 -26.44 -12.02
CA ASN A 656 -40.74 -27.08 -13.22
C ASN A 656 -40.20 -26.44 -14.51
N ASP A 657 -40.17 -25.10 -14.58
CA ASP A 657 -39.70 -24.35 -15.76
C ASP A 657 -38.20 -24.56 -16.04
N GLN A 658 -37.42 -24.91 -15.01
CA GLN A 658 -35.99 -25.18 -15.12
C GLN A 658 -35.71 -26.64 -15.48
N VAL A 659 -36.47 -27.57 -14.88
CA VAL A 659 -36.30 -29.02 -15.10
C VAL A 659 -36.77 -29.42 -16.50
N ASN A 660 -37.79 -28.75 -17.03
CA ASN A 660 -38.37 -29.05 -18.34
C ASN A 660 -37.65 -28.34 -19.51
N LYS A 661 -36.45 -27.82 -19.29
CA LYS A 661 -35.72 -26.95 -20.25
C LYS A 661 -34.79 -27.71 -21.18
#